data_AF-A0A1Q7X5U7-F1
#
_entry.id   AF-A0A1Q7X5U7-F1
#
_cell.length_a   1.000
_cell.length_b   1.000
_cell.length_c   1.000
_cell.angle_alpha   90.00
_cell.angle_beta   90.00
_cell.angle_gamma   90.00
#
_symmetry.space_group_name_H-M   'P 1'
#
loop_
_entity.id
_entity.type
_entity.pdbx_description
1 polymer ?
#
loop_
_entity_poly.entity_id
_entity_poly.type
_entity_poly.pdbx_seq_one_letter_code
_entity_poly.pdbx_strand_id
1 'polypeptide(L)'
;MTVQRQRINFVVDGVEVPAEEGAMLVDAAKHGDVEIPVFCYEPKLGHPVGACRMCLVEIEGIPKLQTACSTPVRDGMVVYTRTDRVHAAQEAVVEFLLVNHPLDCPVCDKGGECPLQDIAMGWGPGKSRMIDPKRHFQKPIPLSPLVKIDRERCILCYRCVRFSQEVAEDEQLQLLERGASTFVGTFDDRPYIAPFHGNIIELCPVGALTAEAYRFRARPWDIEDAASVCTLCPSQCNVLLTVRDERIQRVLARDNPAVDDGWLCDKGRFGFQMIESGERITEPMVRAGGELRPASWKEALEAAAAGLRRAGERTAAIVGGSSSNEEGYLTQRIVRGALGSPHVTSSRTGASCRDLRIELAAPDLSASVLDIDHAESILVLGTDPLHSMPILDLRIRKAVRRNGTRLAVATDRPTALDGGAEETARYAPTGIAAFLHSLAAALGVDGFKAGPNESTSDGERIAGILRPGATVIVWAGEPNATLIDCTRKLEARLLEVPEGANGRGLREVGCLPDAGPGFSEVEHGLGAPAIRGALEEGSLEAAVLVNADPVRDCVRGRLDPPRGRCPSCRVLRREGGHRDPPGWAASAPAPRGAQPGPRASDMGGARRAVGAARRGDGHRQRLRGPRRDRVGCPVLRWHHRGPDQRPRRPLAGARGGVAFARERTSPSTQARHRDDRGRGQAPRRHLPRPLGGRGHGAQPGASISSTQ
;
A
#
# COMPACT_ATOMS: atom_id res chain seq x y z
N MET A 1 -8.38 -9.97 26.31
CA MET A 1 -8.32 -9.21 27.58
C MET A 1 -7.39 -8.01 27.42
N THR A 2 -7.93 -6.79 27.35
CA THR A 2 -7.12 -5.57 27.47
C THR A 2 -6.60 -5.52 28.89
N VAL A 3 -5.31 -5.80 29.09
CA VAL A 3 -4.66 -5.61 30.40
C VAL A 3 -4.82 -4.14 30.73
N GLN A 4 -5.70 -3.80 31.67
CA GLN A 4 -5.75 -2.45 32.23
C GLN A 4 -4.43 -2.23 32.95
N ARG A 5 -3.48 -1.60 32.27
CA ARG A 5 -2.18 -1.26 32.84
C ARG A 5 -2.42 -0.20 33.90
N GLN A 6 -1.89 -0.45 35.09
CA GLN A 6 -1.96 0.52 36.19
C GLN A 6 -1.26 1.82 35.75
N ARG A 7 -1.88 2.96 36.04
CA ARG A 7 -1.19 4.25 35.89
C ARG A 7 -0.22 4.40 37.05
N ILE A 8 1.02 4.72 36.70
CA ILE A 8 2.12 4.95 37.63
C ILE A 8 2.71 6.32 37.38
N ASN A 9 3.38 6.87 38.39
CA ASN A 9 4.13 8.10 38.25
C ASN A 9 5.62 7.81 38.38
N PHE A 10 6.41 8.42 37.52
CA PHE A 10 7.86 8.39 37.60
C PHE A 10 8.40 9.81 37.41
N VAL A 11 9.63 10.07 37.83
CA VAL A 11 10.25 11.38 37.74
C VAL A 11 11.33 11.34 36.67
N VAL A 12 11.30 12.29 35.73
CA VAL A 12 12.36 12.49 34.73
C VAL A 12 12.83 13.93 34.78
N ASP A 13 14.13 14.15 35.01
CA ASP A 13 14.75 15.47 35.15
C ASP A 13 14.01 16.40 36.15
N GLY A 14 13.48 15.81 37.23
CA GLY A 14 12.73 16.52 38.27
C GLY A 14 11.25 16.77 37.95
N VAL A 15 10.76 16.34 36.78
CA VAL A 15 9.35 16.44 36.38
C VAL A 15 8.65 15.12 36.66
N GLU A 16 7.53 15.15 37.38
CA GLU A 16 6.67 13.98 37.59
C GLU A 16 5.81 13.74 36.35
N VAL A 17 5.88 12.52 35.81
CA VAL A 17 5.26 12.14 34.54
C VAL A 17 4.36 10.92 34.75
N PRO A 18 3.07 11.00 34.39
CA PRO A 18 2.19 9.85 34.42
C PRO A 18 2.42 8.95 33.21
N ALA A 19 2.54 7.65 33.45
CA ALA A 19 2.71 6.65 32.41
C ALA A 19 1.93 5.37 32.72
N GLU A 20 1.72 4.55 31.69
CA GLU A 20 1.23 3.20 31.88
C GLU A 20 2.36 2.30 32.36
N GLU A 21 2.10 1.46 33.35
CA GLU A 21 3.08 0.49 33.84
C GLU A 21 3.58 -0.39 32.69
N GLY A 22 4.90 -0.54 32.58
CA GLY A 22 5.53 -1.31 31.51
C GLY A 22 5.67 -0.58 30.16
N ALA A 23 5.24 0.68 30.04
CA ALA A 23 5.61 1.51 28.89
C ALA A 23 7.14 1.70 28.84
N MET A 24 7.71 1.79 27.63
CA MET A 24 9.15 2.01 27.49
C MET A 24 9.49 3.46 27.89
N LEU A 25 10.57 3.64 28.67
CA LEU A 25 10.99 4.93 29.20
C LEU A 25 11.17 5.99 28.11
N VAL A 26 11.67 5.61 26.93
CA VAL A 26 11.83 6.52 25.79
C VAL A 26 10.52 7.12 25.28
N ASP A 27 9.40 6.39 25.39
CA ASP A 27 8.08 6.89 24.98
C ASP A 27 7.39 7.61 26.14
N ALA A 28 7.50 7.05 27.35
CA ALA A 28 6.92 7.65 28.54
C ALA A 28 7.50 9.04 28.84
N ALA A 29 8.81 9.24 28.63
CA ALA A 29 9.48 10.54 28.83
C ALA A 29 8.89 11.67 27.96
N LYS A 30 8.36 11.34 26.78
CA LYS A 30 7.71 12.31 25.88
C LYS A 30 6.47 12.95 26.50
N HIS A 31 5.80 12.27 27.43
CA HIS A 31 4.64 12.83 28.14
C HIS A 31 5.03 13.95 29.11
N GLY A 32 6.31 14.03 29.50
CA GLY A 32 6.87 15.12 30.31
C GLY A 32 7.67 16.14 29.49
N ASP A 33 7.48 16.17 28.17
CA ASP A 33 8.24 17.02 27.24
C ASP A 33 9.77 16.80 27.30
N VAL A 34 10.21 15.59 27.70
CA VAL A 34 11.62 15.19 27.71
C VAL A 34 11.92 14.33 26.48
N GLU A 35 12.74 14.87 25.59
CA GLU A 35 13.22 14.15 24.41
C GLU A 35 14.49 13.34 24.73
N ILE A 36 14.43 12.03 24.49
CA ILE A 36 15.57 11.12 24.62
C ILE A 36 15.99 10.68 23.20
N PRO A 37 17.22 10.97 22.75
CA PRO A 37 17.63 10.69 21.37
C PRO A 37 17.77 9.17 21.13
N VAL A 38 17.20 8.67 20.03
CA VAL A 38 17.23 7.23 19.71
C VAL A 38 17.17 6.97 18.20
N PHE A 39 17.94 5.98 17.72
CA PHE A 39 17.94 5.59 16.30
C PHE A 39 17.30 4.24 16.01
N CYS A 40 17.60 3.22 16.82
CA CYS A 40 17.21 1.83 16.53
C CYS A 40 15.81 1.47 17.04
N TYR A 41 15.19 2.34 17.83
CA TYR A 41 13.87 2.13 18.39
C TYR A 41 12.81 2.73 17.48
N GLU A 42 11.79 1.94 17.22
CA GLU A 42 10.56 2.31 16.52
C GLU A 42 9.46 1.47 17.17
N PRO A 43 8.48 2.07 17.87
CA PRO A 43 7.43 1.33 18.58
C PRO A 43 6.74 0.29 17.69
N LYS A 44 6.55 0.60 16.41
CA LYS A 44 5.89 -0.27 15.46
C LYS A 44 6.73 -1.45 14.98
N LEU A 45 8.03 -1.49 15.22
CA LEU A 45 8.85 -2.67 14.93
C LEU A 45 8.78 -3.74 16.03
N GLY A 46 8.22 -3.44 17.20
CA GLY A 46 8.12 -4.39 18.32
C GLY A 46 9.23 -4.20 19.35
N HIS A 47 9.70 -5.29 19.95
CA HIS A 47 10.62 -5.22 21.11
C HIS A 47 11.93 -4.49 20.77
N PRO A 48 12.42 -3.60 21.64
CA PRO A 48 13.63 -2.83 21.41
C PRO A 48 14.88 -3.73 21.39
N VAL A 49 15.83 -3.44 20.49
CA VAL A 49 17.11 -4.15 20.41
C VAL A 49 18.26 -3.45 21.14
N GLY A 50 18.12 -2.17 21.46
CA GLY A 50 19.16 -1.39 22.14
C GLY A 50 20.48 -1.26 21.36
N ALA A 51 20.45 -1.39 20.03
CA ALA A 51 21.64 -1.45 19.18
C ALA A 51 22.45 -0.14 19.17
N CYS A 52 21.80 1.02 19.06
CA CYS A 52 22.51 2.30 18.86
C CYS A 52 23.10 2.92 20.12
N ARG A 53 22.60 2.55 21.32
CA ARG A 53 22.99 3.14 22.62
C ARG A 53 22.84 4.68 22.73
N MET A 54 22.16 5.35 21.79
CA MET A 54 21.95 6.81 21.86
C MET A 54 21.05 7.21 23.04
N CYS A 55 20.08 6.36 23.39
CA CYS A 55 19.09 6.62 24.45
C CYS A 55 19.59 6.31 25.89
N LEU A 56 20.91 6.41 26.12
CA LEU A 56 21.47 6.16 27.46
C LEU A 56 21.00 7.26 28.42
N VAL A 57 20.52 6.84 29.59
CA VAL A 57 20.05 7.69 30.68
C VAL A 57 20.55 7.15 32.02
N GLU A 58 20.60 8.01 33.02
CA GLU A 58 20.94 7.65 34.39
C GLU A 58 19.67 7.39 35.18
N ILE A 59 19.65 6.31 35.97
CA ILE A 59 18.50 5.93 36.80
C ILE A 59 19.01 5.81 38.22
N GLU A 60 18.32 6.45 39.16
CA GLU A 60 18.71 6.45 40.56
C GLU A 60 18.81 5.02 41.12
N GLY A 61 19.87 4.74 41.87
CA GLY A 61 20.16 3.41 42.41
C GLY A 61 20.78 2.42 41.42
N ILE A 62 20.91 2.75 40.13
CA ILE A 62 21.55 1.89 39.14
C ILE A 62 22.93 2.45 38.75
N PRO A 63 24.04 1.73 39.02
CA PRO A 63 25.37 2.29 38.85
C PRO A 63 25.78 2.50 37.39
N LYS A 64 25.17 1.78 36.43
CA LYS A 64 25.44 1.90 34.99
C LYS A 64 24.31 2.66 34.31
N LEU A 65 24.66 3.45 33.29
CA LEU A 65 23.66 4.06 32.41
C LEU A 65 22.81 2.97 31.75
N GLN A 66 21.50 3.21 31.67
CA GLN A 66 20.52 2.29 31.13
C GLN A 66 20.00 2.80 29.79
N THR A 67 19.58 1.89 28.92
CA THR A 67 18.96 2.26 27.64
C THR A 67 17.48 2.52 27.82
N ALA A 68 17.05 3.77 27.66
CA ALA A 68 15.65 4.16 27.81
C ALA A 68 14.70 3.42 26.86
N CYS A 69 15.18 2.99 25.67
CA CYS A 69 14.33 2.27 24.72
C CYS A 69 13.92 0.87 25.19
N SER A 70 14.66 0.26 26.12
CA SER A 70 14.43 -1.12 26.60
C SER A 70 14.17 -1.20 28.09
N THR A 71 14.07 -0.06 28.76
CA THR A 71 13.78 0.00 30.20
C THR A 71 12.31 0.36 30.37
N PRO A 72 11.47 -0.55 30.89
CA PRO A 72 10.10 -0.22 31.23
C PRO A 72 10.06 0.71 32.46
N VAL A 73 9.16 1.70 32.43
CA VAL A 73 8.93 2.58 33.57
C VAL A 73 8.31 1.82 34.74
N ARG A 74 8.64 2.27 35.97
CA ARG A 74 8.12 1.74 37.23
C ARG A 74 7.73 2.89 38.15
N ASP A 75 6.78 2.65 39.03
CA ASP A 75 6.34 3.65 40.00
C ASP A 75 7.52 4.10 40.89
N GLY A 76 7.64 5.40 41.10
CA GLY A 76 8.73 6.00 41.88
C GLY A 76 10.11 5.94 41.22
N MET A 77 10.22 5.50 39.96
CA MET A 77 11.49 5.55 39.22
C MET A 77 11.94 7.00 39.02
N VAL A 78 13.20 7.31 39.31
CA VAL A 78 13.81 8.63 39.08
C VAL A 78 14.88 8.51 38.00
N VAL A 79 14.75 9.31 36.95
CA VAL A 79 15.57 9.28 35.75
C VAL A 79 16.20 10.65 35.51
N TYR A 80 17.49 10.66 35.18
CA TYR A 80 18.23 11.85 34.79
C TYR A 80 18.74 11.68 33.35
N THR A 81 18.39 12.61 32.47
CA THR A 81 18.76 12.57 31.05
C THR A 81 19.85 13.58 30.68
N ARG A 82 20.18 14.50 31.60
CA ARG A 82 21.07 15.65 31.36
C ARG A 82 22.28 15.74 32.31
N THR A 83 22.68 14.63 32.93
CA THR A 83 23.91 14.62 33.75
C THR A 83 25.14 14.66 32.85
N ASP A 84 26.26 15.20 33.34
CA ASP A 84 27.54 15.22 32.60
C ASP A 84 27.94 13.82 32.10
N ARG A 85 27.62 12.80 32.91
CA ARG A 85 27.88 11.40 32.59
C ARG A 85 27.02 10.90 31.42
N VAL A 86 25.75 11.30 31.37
CA VAL A 86 24.85 10.97 30.25
C VAL A 86 25.28 11.69 28.99
N HIS A 87 25.57 12.99 29.06
CA HIS A 87 26.05 13.78 27.93
C HIS A 87 27.35 13.21 27.35
N ALA A 88 28.35 12.92 28.19
CA ALA A 88 29.60 12.32 27.74
C ALA A 88 29.41 10.96 27.04
N ALA A 89 28.45 10.14 27.51
CA ALA A 89 28.12 8.88 26.87
C ALA A 89 27.44 9.06 25.50
N GLN A 90 26.51 10.02 25.40
CA GLN A 90 25.81 10.35 24.15
C GLN A 90 26.77 10.92 23.11
N GLU A 91 27.66 11.84 23.50
CA GLU A 91 28.71 12.39 22.64
C GLU A 91 29.63 11.28 22.10
N ALA A 92 30.04 10.35 22.96
CA ALA A 92 30.87 9.21 22.57
C ALA A 92 30.13 8.28 21.58
N VAL A 93 28.84 8.03 21.80
CA VAL A 93 28.01 7.25 20.86
C VAL A 93 27.93 7.93 19.50
N VAL A 94 27.67 9.23 19.46
CA VAL A 94 27.66 10.01 18.20
C VAL A 94 29.01 9.93 17.51
N GLU A 95 30.11 10.07 18.25
CA GLU A 95 31.46 9.93 17.69
C GLU A 95 31.65 8.54 17.06
N PHE A 96 31.27 7.45 17.75
CA PHE A 96 31.33 6.08 17.22
C PHE A 96 30.48 5.87 15.96
N LEU A 97 29.26 6.43 15.93
CA LEU A 97 28.39 6.37 14.75
C LEU A 97 29.03 7.10 13.55
N LEU A 98 29.73 8.19 13.81
CA LEU A 98 30.39 9.00 12.79
C LEU A 98 31.78 8.51 12.40
N VAL A 99 32.39 7.55 13.10
CA VAL A 99 33.72 6.98 12.78
C VAL A 99 33.80 6.59 11.30
N ASN A 100 32.87 5.76 10.84
CA ASN A 100 32.82 5.28 9.45
C ASN A 100 31.75 5.96 8.59
N HIS A 101 30.93 6.86 9.16
CA HIS A 101 29.92 7.59 8.38
C HIS A 101 30.61 8.63 7.46
N PRO A 102 30.30 8.66 6.16
CA PRO A 102 30.93 9.57 5.21
C PRO A 102 30.42 11.00 5.41
N LEU A 103 31.23 12.00 5.03
CA LEU A 103 30.84 13.41 4.99
C LEU A 103 30.01 13.74 3.74
N ASP A 104 29.04 12.88 3.45
CA ASP A 104 28.19 12.95 2.25
C ASP A 104 27.00 13.90 2.44
N CYS A 105 26.82 14.55 3.60
CA CYS A 105 25.62 15.37 3.90
C CYS A 105 25.21 16.34 2.76
N PRO A 106 26.13 17.05 2.07
CA PRO A 106 25.77 17.94 0.97
C PRO A 106 25.17 17.24 -0.26
N VAL A 107 25.52 15.97 -0.49
CA VAL A 107 25.05 15.17 -1.63
C VAL A 107 23.97 14.16 -1.22
N CYS A 108 23.89 13.78 0.05
CA CYS A 108 22.93 12.84 0.62
C CYS A 108 21.49 13.32 0.42
N ASP A 109 20.63 12.48 -0.17
CA ASP A 109 19.22 12.80 -0.47
C ASP A 109 18.42 13.20 0.78
N LYS A 110 18.70 12.54 1.91
CA LYS A 110 18.05 12.76 3.20
C LYS A 110 18.64 13.94 4.00
N GLY A 111 19.63 14.65 3.45
CA GLY A 111 20.23 15.83 4.09
C GLY A 111 19.18 16.92 4.34
N GLY A 112 19.06 17.39 5.58
CA GLY A 112 18.00 18.30 6.02
C GLY A 112 16.78 17.63 6.66
N GLU A 113 16.60 16.32 6.49
CA GLU A 113 15.54 15.51 7.13
C GLU A 113 16.13 14.24 7.78
N CYS A 114 17.41 14.28 8.15
CA CYS A 114 18.16 13.13 8.65
C CYS A 114 18.30 13.19 10.18
N PRO A 115 17.64 12.28 10.93
CA PRO A 115 17.80 12.20 12.38
C PRO A 115 19.26 12.12 12.86
N LEU A 116 20.17 11.51 12.10
CA LEU A 116 21.59 11.47 12.49
C LEU A 116 22.24 12.85 12.42
N GLN A 117 21.86 13.68 11.45
CA GLN A 117 22.33 15.05 11.33
C GLN A 117 21.83 15.88 12.51
N ASP A 118 20.54 15.78 12.84
CA ASP A 118 19.91 16.54 13.92
C ASP A 118 20.48 16.11 15.28
N ILE A 119 20.63 14.80 15.51
CA ILE A 119 21.20 14.29 16.75
C ILE A 119 22.68 14.64 16.88
N ALA A 120 23.45 14.61 15.79
CA ALA A 120 24.85 15.03 15.83
C ALA A 120 25.00 16.53 16.14
N MET A 121 24.05 17.36 15.72
CA MET A 121 24.03 18.79 16.05
C MET A 121 23.59 19.05 17.49
N GLY A 122 22.62 18.29 18.00
CA GLY A 122 22.04 18.48 19.34
C GLY A 122 22.84 17.82 20.48
N TRP A 123 23.41 16.64 20.24
CA TRP A 123 24.06 15.79 21.27
C TRP A 123 25.48 15.33 20.89
N GLY A 124 26.02 15.79 19.76
CA GLY A 124 27.36 15.43 19.33
C GLY A 124 28.45 16.35 19.93
N PRO A 125 29.72 15.90 19.95
CA PRO A 125 30.83 16.65 20.54
C PRO A 125 31.28 17.89 19.72
N GLY A 126 30.62 18.18 18.58
CA GLY A 126 30.96 19.26 17.65
C GLY A 126 32.26 19.10 16.86
N LYS A 127 33.23 18.33 17.35
CA LYS A 127 34.49 17.99 16.66
C LYS A 127 34.74 16.49 16.75
N SER A 128 35.26 15.90 15.68
CA SER A 128 35.70 14.50 15.69
C SER A 128 37.20 14.43 15.95
N ARG A 129 37.61 13.48 16.79
CA ARG A 129 39.04 13.15 17.00
C ARG A 129 39.56 12.15 15.97
N MET A 130 38.66 11.54 15.21
CA MET A 130 38.96 10.52 14.23
C MET A 130 39.56 11.14 12.97
N ILE A 131 40.83 10.87 12.73
CA ILE A 131 41.57 11.29 11.53
C ILE A 131 41.86 10.11 10.58
N ASP A 132 41.52 8.89 11.02
CA ASP A 132 41.74 7.68 10.25
C ASP A 132 40.91 7.68 8.94
N PRO A 133 41.43 7.02 7.88
CA PRO A 133 40.65 6.78 6.68
C PRO A 133 39.34 6.06 7.00
N LYS A 134 38.23 6.62 6.53
CA LYS A 134 36.90 6.01 6.68
C LYS A 134 36.79 4.78 5.78
N ARG A 135 36.01 3.78 6.22
CA ARG A 135 35.67 2.61 5.39
C ARG A 135 34.95 3.05 4.11
N HIS A 136 35.33 2.43 3.00
CA HIS A 136 34.69 2.67 1.71
C HIS A 136 33.96 1.44 1.16
N PHE A 137 32.81 1.66 0.52
CA PHE A 137 32.06 0.67 -0.24
C PHE A 137 31.71 1.20 -1.63
N GLN A 138 31.38 0.29 -2.53
CA GLN A 138 30.72 0.64 -3.78
C GLN A 138 29.37 1.31 -3.48
N LYS A 139 29.11 2.46 -4.11
CA LYS A 139 27.86 3.21 -3.97
C LYS A 139 27.39 3.83 -5.29
N PRO A 140 26.08 3.85 -5.58
CA PRO A 140 25.01 3.10 -4.92
C PRO A 140 24.93 1.65 -5.39
N ILE A 141 24.44 0.74 -4.53
CA ILE A 141 24.13 -0.65 -4.90
C ILE A 141 22.61 -0.78 -5.04
N PRO A 142 22.08 -1.37 -6.14
CA PRO A 142 20.66 -1.67 -6.24
C PRO A 142 20.31 -2.81 -5.29
N LEU A 143 19.43 -2.54 -4.32
CA LEU A 143 18.85 -3.58 -3.47
C LEU A 143 17.65 -4.22 -4.17
N SER A 144 16.89 -3.41 -4.90
CA SER A 144 15.81 -3.81 -5.80
C SER A 144 15.73 -2.80 -6.96
N PRO A 145 14.85 -3.01 -7.96
CA PRO A 145 14.57 -2.00 -8.98
C PRO A 145 14.02 -0.67 -8.41
N LEU A 146 13.50 -0.67 -7.18
CA LEU A 146 12.84 0.48 -6.56
C LEU A 146 13.69 1.11 -5.44
N VAL A 147 14.63 0.36 -4.85
CA VAL A 147 15.40 0.79 -3.68
C VAL A 147 16.90 0.61 -3.92
N LYS A 148 17.66 1.68 -3.64
CA LYS A 148 19.13 1.67 -3.63
C LYS A 148 19.68 1.82 -2.21
N ILE A 149 20.82 1.19 -1.97
CA ILE A 149 21.56 1.27 -0.71
C ILE A 149 22.96 1.89 -0.88
N ASP A 150 23.24 2.91 -0.08
CA ASP A 150 24.58 3.49 0.14
C ASP A 150 25.12 2.95 1.48
N ARG A 151 25.82 1.80 1.45
CA ARG A 151 26.26 1.05 2.67
C ARG A 151 27.11 1.89 3.63
N GLU A 152 27.93 2.80 3.11
CA GLU A 152 28.78 3.68 3.92
C GLU A 152 27.97 4.58 4.87
N ARG A 153 26.75 4.98 4.48
CA ARG A 153 25.90 5.85 5.30
C ARG A 153 25.13 5.07 6.38
N CYS A 154 25.09 3.74 6.31
CA CYS A 154 24.33 2.93 7.25
C CYS A 154 25.00 2.90 8.62
N ILE A 155 24.24 3.24 9.66
CA ILE A 155 24.69 3.19 11.07
C ILE A 155 24.35 1.88 11.78
N LEU A 156 23.95 0.84 11.03
CA LEU A 156 23.62 -0.48 11.57
C LEU A 156 22.61 -0.41 12.74
N CYS A 157 21.53 0.35 12.58
CA CYS A 157 20.49 0.50 13.60
C CYS A 157 19.46 -0.64 13.62
N TYR A 158 19.58 -1.63 12.73
CA TYR A 158 18.70 -2.80 12.59
C TYR A 158 17.26 -2.53 12.11
N ARG A 159 16.76 -1.27 12.06
CA ARG A 159 15.35 -0.99 11.71
C ARG A 159 14.87 -1.64 10.42
N CYS A 160 15.65 -1.56 9.34
CA CYS A 160 15.27 -2.15 8.05
C CYS A 160 15.22 -3.68 8.06
N VAL A 161 16.21 -4.33 8.68
CA VAL A 161 16.28 -5.80 8.82
C VAL A 161 15.15 -6.30 9.71
N ARG A 162 14.88 -5.61 10.83
CA ARG A 162 13.76 -5.92 11.70
C ARG A 162 12.40 -5.76 11.02
N PHE A 163 12.25 -4.77 10.15
CA PHE A 163 11.02 -4.64 9.36
C PHE A 163 10.81 -5.87 8.48
N SER A 164 11.85 -6.29 7.74
CA SER A 164 11.82 -7.48 6.88
C SER A 164 11.50 -8.76 7.67
N GLN A 165 12.04 -8.91 8.88
CA GLN A 165 11.87 -10.11 9.70
C GLN A 165 10.58 -10.14 10.55
N GLU A 166 10.18 -8.99 11.11
CA GLU A 166 9.15 -8.94 12.16
C GLU A 166 7.83 -8.31 11.72
N VAL A 167 7.83 -7.50 10.66
CA VAL A 167 6.62 -6.80 10.17
C VAL A 167 6.19 -7.36 8.82
N ALA A 168 7.09 -7.34 7.83
CA ALA A 168 6.81 -7.87 6.50
C ALA A 168 6.92 -9.41 6.45
N GLU A 169 7.66 -10.00 7.39
CA GLU A 169 7.89 -11.46 7.50
C GLU A 169 8.39 -12.08 6.19
N ASP A 170 9.17 -11.33 5.43
CA ASP A 170 9.79 -11.79 4.18
C ASP A 170 11.22 -12.29 4.39
N GLU A 171 11.88 -11.89 5.48
CA GLU A 171 13.24 -12.26 5.90
C GLU A 171 14.33 -12.10 4.83
N GLN A 172 14.08 -11.33 3.77
CA GLN A 172 15.02 -11.19 2.66
C GLN A 172 16.19 -10.25 2.97
N LEU A 173 16.01 -9.32 3.92
CA LEU A 173 17.04 -8.35 4.30
C LEU A 173 17.73 -8.76 5.60
N GLN A 174 19.05 -8.85 5.58
CA GLN A 174 19.87 -9.39 6.68
C GLN A 174 21.07 -8.50 6.98
N LEU A 175 21.67 -8.72 8.16
CA LEU A 175 23.02 -8.23 8.45
C LEU A 175 24.02 -9.33 8.12
N LEU A 176 24.91 -9.03 7.19
CA LEU A 176 25.99 -9.91 6.77
C LEU A 176 27.28 -9.49 7.48
N GLU A 177 28.21 -10.43 7.60
CA GLU A 177 29.48 -10.27 8.31
C GLU A 177 29.35 -9.95 9.81
N ARG A 178 30.48 -9.75 10.50
CA ARG A 178 30.53 -9.53 11.95
C ARG A 178 31.38 -8.31 12.33
N GLY A 179 30.98 -7.64 13.41
CA GLY A 179 31.74 -6.55 14.02
C GLY A 179 31.84 -5.33 13.11
N ALA A 180 33.05 -4.79 12.95
CA ALA A 180 33.28 -3.63 12.09
C ALA A 180 33.04 -3.92 10.59
N SER A 181 33.02 -5.19 10.18
CA SER A 181 32.74 -5.58 8.79
C SER A 181 31.25 -5.71 8.49
N THR A 182 30.37 -5.61 9.49
CA THR A 182 28.93 -5.82 9.30
C THR A 182 28.33 -4.81 8.33
N PHE A 183 27.43 -5.29 7.46
CA PHE A 183 26.65 -4.47 6.54
C PHE A 183 25.26 -5.05 6.26
N VAL A 184 24.35 -4.19 5.82
CA VAL A 184 22.99 -4.60 5.40
C VAL A 184 23.04 -5.10 3.95
N GLY A 185 22.47 -6.27 3.69
CA GLY A 185 22.41 -6.87 2.37
C GLY A 185 21.36 -7.97 2.27
N THR A 186 21.25 -8.57 1.09
CA THR A 186 20.44 -9.76 0.81
C THR A 186 21.34 -10.97 0.68
N PHE A 187 20.77 -12.17 0.86
CA PHE A 187 21.50 -13.41 0.65
C PHE A 187 21.85 -13.62 -0.84
N ASP A 188 23.09 -14.03 -1.13
CA ASP A 188 23.63 -14.21 -2.49
C ASP A 188 23.41 -13.01 -3.44
N ASP A 189 23.37 -11.78 -2.91
CA ASP A 189 23.09 -10.55 -3.66
C ASP A 189 21.78 -10.62 -4.50
N ARG A 190 20.83 -11.47 -4.10
CA ARG A 190 19.53 -11.57 -4.77
C ARG A 190 18.75 -10.26 -4.58
N PRO A 191 18.04 -9.76 -5.59
CA PRO A 191 17.22 -8.56 -5.42
C PRO A 191 16.17 -8.74 -4.33
N TYR A 192 16.03 -7.75 -3.44
CA TYR A 192 14.97 -7.70 -2.44
C TYR A 192 13.64 -7.39 -3.13
N ILE A 193 12.83 -8.41 -3.37
CA ILE A 193 11.52 -8.27 -4.01
C ILE A 193 10.45 -8.74 -3.02
N ALA A 194 9.81 -7.79 -2.38
CA ALA A 194 8.68 -8.03 -1.48
C ALA A 194 7.61 -6.94 -1.65
N PRO A 195 6.34 -7.16 -1.25
CA PRO A 195 5.26 -6.18 -1.48
C PRO A 195 5.32 -4.92 -0.60
N PHE A 196 6.18 -4.90 0.41
CA PHE A 196 6.26 -3.84 1.42
C PHE A 196 7.68 -3.27 1.60
N HIS A 197 8.64 -3.66 0.76
CA HIS A 197 10.05 -3.36 1.02
C HIS A 197 10.36 -1.86 0.98
N GLY A 198 9.56 -1.04 0.31
CA GLY A 198 9.76 0.40 0.27
C GLY A 198 9.60 1.12 1.63
N ASN A 199 8.96 0.51 2.63
CA ASN A 199 8.87 1.09 3.98
C ASN A 199 10.24 1.25 4.66
N ILE A 200 11.24 0.45 4.25
CA ILE A 200 12.60 0.54 4.83
C ILE A 200 13.27 1.89 4.57
N ILE A 201 12.84 2.62 3.53
CA ILE A 201 13.37 3.96 3.20
C ILE A 201 12.92 4.99 4.24
N GLU A 202 11.65 4.95 4.64
CA GLU A 202 11.11 5.82 5.69
C GLU A 202 11.68 5.44 7.05
N LEU A 203 11.75 4.14 7.34
CA LEU A 203 12.33 3.62 8.59
C LEU A 203 13.82 3.89 8.75
N CYS A 204 14.57 4.09 7.66
CA CYS A 204 16.01 4.33 7.75
C CYS A 204 16.26 5.72 8.35
N PRO A 205 16.90 5.86 9.53
CA PRO A 205 17.14 7.18 10.14
C PRO A 205 18.26 7.97 9.43
N VAL A 206 18.88 7.40 8.40
CA VAL A 206 20.02 7.94 7.66
C VAL A 206 19.75 7.82 6.16
N GLY A 207 20.48 8.56 5.33
CA GLY A 207 20.35 8.49 3.86
C GLY A 207 21.01 7.27 3.23
N ALA A 208 20.96 6.11 3.90
CA ALA A 208 21.52 4.86 3.39
C ALA A 208 20.56 4.15 2.44
N LEU A 209 19.26 4.08 2.77
CA LEU A 209 18.24 3.47 1.92
C LEU A 209 17.45 4.58 1.23
N THR A 210 17.41 4.56 -0.10
CA THR A 210 16.80 5.62 -0.92
C THR A 210 15.92 5.04 -2.02
N ALA A 211 14.81 5.72 -2.32
CA ALA A 211 13.94 5.37 -3.45
C ALA A 211 14.58 5.77 -4.78
N GLU A 212 14.57 4.86 -5.75
CA GLU A 212 15.12 5.14 -7.08
C GLU A 212 14.41 6.30 -7.77
N ALA A 213 13.09 6.39 -7.60
CA ALA A 213 12.27 7.44 -8.22
C ALA A 213 12.57 8.85 -7.67
N TYR A 214 12.99 8.95 -6.40
CA TYR A 214 13.14 10.23 -5.68
C TYR A 214 14.60 10.68 -5.51
N ARG A 215 15.55 9.75 -5.54
CA ARG A 215 16.95 10.02 -5.27
C ARG A 215 17.47 11.23 -6.09
N PHE A 216 17.91 12.27 -5.39
CA PHE A 216 18.45 13.52 -5.94
C PHE A 216 17.45 14.36 -6.77
N ARG A 217 16.14 14.15 -6.58
CA ARG A 217 15.11 14.94 -7.27
C ARG A 217 14.79 16.25 -6.58
N ALA A 218 14.84 16.30 -5.25
CA ALA A 218 14.52 17.49 -4.46
C ALA A 218 15.19 17.47 -3.09
N ARG A 219 15.26 18.62 -2.43
CA ARG A 219 15.66 18.74 -1.02
C ARG A 219 14.45 18.91 -0.11
N PRO A 220 14.57 18.61 1.20
CA PRO A 220 13.48 18.78 2.16
C PRO A 220 12.91 20.20 2.24
N TRP A 221 13.71 21.22 1.91
CA TRP A 221 13.26 22.62 1.87
C TRP A 221 12.70 23.06 0.50
N ASP A 222 12.78 22.20 -0.54
CA ASP A 222 12.24 22.47 -1.89
C ASP A 222 10.86 21.83 -2.12
N ILE A 223 10.33 21.11 -1.13
CA ILE A 223 9.13 20.26 -1.24
C ILE A 223 8.03 20.72 -0.28
N GLU A 224 6.79 20.42 -0.66
CA GLU A 224 5.61 20.59 0.19
C GLU A 224 4.86 19.28 0.30
N ASP A 225 4.29 19.00 1.48
CA ASP A 225 3.50 17.79 1.69
C ASP A 225 2.00 18.08 1.68
N ALA A 226 1.25 17.28 0.92
CA ALA A 226 -0.20 17.30 0.89
C ALA A 226 -0.78 15.97 1.39
N ALA A 227 -1.60 16.03 2.45
CA ALA A 227 -2.29 14.86 2.97
C ALA A 227 -3.36 14.35 1.99
N SER A 228 -3.34 13.04 1.72
CA SER A 228 -4.28 12.39 0.82
C SER A 228 -4.56 10.94 1.24
N VAL A 229 -5.23 10.19 0.36
CA VAL A 229 -5.59 8.78 0.48
C VAL A 229 -5.16 8.04 -0.79
N CYS A 230 -4.62 6.84 -0.64
CA CYS A 230 -4.21 5.99 -1.76
C CYS A 230 -5.44 5.38 -2.47
N THR A 231 -5.50 5.47 -3.80
CA THR A 231 -6.64 5.01 -4.62
C THR A 231 -6.36 3.69 -5.37
N LEU A 232 -5.29 2.98 -5.02
CA LEU A 232 -4.84 1.79 -5.78
C LEU A 232 -5.41 0.45 -5.26
N CYS A 233 -5.94 0.43 -4.04
CA CYS A 233 -6.60 -0.74 -3.46
C CYS A 233 -7.63 -0.33 -2.42
N PRO A 234 -8.53 -1.25 -1.99
CA PRO A 234 -9.58 -0.95 -1.02
C PRO A 234 -9.09 -0.59 0.38
N SER A 235 -7.79 -0.79 0.67
CA SER A 235 -7.20 -0.36 1.94
C SER A 235 -7.29 1.15 2.14
N GLN A 236 -7.22 1.93 1.06
CA GLN A 236 -7.26 3.39 1.12
C GLN A 236 -6.33 3.96 2.19
N CYS A 237 -5.06 3.53 2.15
CA CYS A 237 -4.05 3.93 3.12
C CYS A 237 -3.88 5.46 3.12
N ASN A 238 -3.66 6.04 4.29
CA ASN A 238 -3.43 7.46 4.44
C ASN A 238 -2.00 7.77 3.97
N VAL A 239 -1.86 8.76 3.09
CA VAL A 239 -0.57 9.11 2.48
C VAL A 239 -0.27 10.59 2.62
N LEU A 240 1.01 10.92 2.58
CA LEU A 240 1.52 12.27 2.28
C LEU A 240 2.09 12.25 0.86
N LEU A 241 1.61 13.18 0.05
CA LEU A 241 2.12 13.40 -1.29
C LEU A 241 3.12 14.55 -1.23
N THR A 242 4.39 14.22 -1.42
CA THR A 242 5.45 15.22 -1.48
C THR A 242 5.49 15.81 -2.88
N VAL A 243 5.25 17.10 -3.00
CA VAL A 243 5.08 17.84 -4.25
C VAL A 243 6.21 18.85 -4.41
N ARG A 244 6.67 19.00 -5.65
CA ARG A 244 7.56 20.08 -6.10
C ARG A 244 7.17 20.46 -7.52
N ASP A 245 7.04 21.75 -7.78
CA ASP A 245 6.67 22.30 -9.10
C ASP A 245 5.40 21.62 -9.67
N GLU A 246 4.37 21.50 -8.82
CA GLU A 246 3.08 20.84 -9.13
C GLU A 246 3.16 19.34 -9.48
N ARG A 247 4.34 18.72 -9.30
CA ARG A 247 4.58 17.30 -9.57
C ARG A 247 4.86 16.52 -8.30
N ILE A 248 4.26 15.35 -8.21
CA ILE A 248 4.52 14.42 -7.10
C ILE A 248 5.91 13.83 -7.28
N GLN A 249 6.77 14.03 -6.27
CA GLN A 249 8.15 13.52 -6.26
C GLN A 249 8.25 12.18 -5.53
N ARG A 250 7.49 12.00 -4.44
CA ARG A 250 7.40 10.77 -3.65
C ARG A 250 6.07 10.68 -2.91
N VAL A 251 5.75 9.46 -2.45
CA VAL A 251 4.60 9.19 -1.57
C VAL A 251 5.12 8.56 -0.27
N LEU A 252 4.75 9.17 0.86
CA LEU A 252 5.10 8.73 2.20
C LEU A 252 3.87 8.23 2.95
N ALA A 253 4.08 7.38 3.95
CA ALA A 253 3.01 6.94 4.83
C ALA A 253 2.53 8.08 5.73
N ARG A 254 1.22 8.19 5.95
CA ARG A 254 0.66 9.08 6.97
C ARG A 254 -0.03 8.23 8.01
N ASP A 255 0.48 8.26 9.24
CA ASP A 255 0.00 7.36 10.28
C ASP A 255 -1.51 7.48 10.53
N ASN A 256 -2.21 6.36 10.38
CA ASN A 256 -3.58 6.18 10.85
C ASN A 256 -3.76 4.80 11.49
N PRO A 257 -3.76 4.71 12.84
CA PRO A 257 -3.91 3.45 13.56
C PRO A 257 -5.21 2.70 13.29
N ALA A 258 -6.26 3.34 12.76
CA ALA A 258 -7.52 2.69 12.43
C ALA A 258 -7.55 2.05 11.02
N VAL A 259 -6.55 2.34 10.18
CA VAL A 259 -6.50 1.87 8.78
C VAL A 259 -5.15 1.21 8.51
N ASP A 260 -4.11 2.03 8.32
CA ASP A 260 -2.83 1.58 7.76
C ASP A 260 -1.73 1.32 8.78
N ASP A 261 -1.92 1.77 10.03
CA ASP A 261 -0.89 1.70 11.09
C ASP A 261 0.43 2.38 10.67
N GLY A 262 0.38 3.34 9.73
CA GLY A 262 1.57 4.00 9.19
C GLY A 262 2.41 3.14 8.24
N TRP A 263 1.86 2.05 7.70
CA TRP A 263 2.53 1.23 6.68
C TRP A 263 1.92 1.45 5.29
N LEU A 264 2.74 1.32 4.25
CA LEU A 264 2.30 1.33 2.86
C LEU A 264 2.77 0.10 2.11
N CYS A 265 1.93 -0.41 1.20
CA CYS A 265 2.41 -1.33 0.18
C CYS A 265 3.15 -0.59 -0.93
N ASP A 266 4.00 -1.31 -1.65
CA ASP A 266 4.83 -0.74 -2.71
C ASP A 266 3.99 -0.25 -3.90
N LYS A 267 2.78 -0.81 -4.11
CA LYS A 267 1.79 -0.24 -5.04
C LYS A 267 1.49 1.22 -4.68
N GLY A 268 1.09 1.47 -3.43
CA GLY A 268 0.75 2.82 -2.93
C GLY A 268 1.94 3.77 -2.92
N ARG A 269 3.13 3.25 -2.62
CA ARG A 269 4.36 4.03 -2.47
C ARG A 269 4.96 4.49 -3.80
N PHE A 270 5.00 3.61 -4.80
CA PHE A 270 5.70 3.85 -6.06
C PHE A 270 4.76 4.03 -7.26
N GLY A 271 3.48 3.69 -7.14
CA GLY A 271 2.50 3.77 -8.23
C GLY A 271 2.20 5.19 -8.74
N PHE A 272 2.59 6.24 -8.01
CA PHE A 272 2.33 7.63 -8.38
C PHE A 272 2.96 8.03 -9.73
N GLN A 273 4.02 7.33 -10.18
CA GLN A 273 4.70 7.61 -11.44
C GLN A 273 3.76 7.52 -12.66
N MET A 274 2.66 6.76 -12.54
CA MET A 274 1.64 6.66 -13.59
C MET A 274 1.02 8.03 -13.90
N ILE A 275 0.88 8.92 -12.91
CA ILE A 275 0.23 10.24 -13.07
C ILE A 275 0.96 11.10 -14.13
N GLU A 276 2.28 10.98 -14.21
CA GLU A 276 3.16 11.73 -15.12
C GLU A 276 3.61 10.89 -16.34
N SER A 277 2.98 9.74 -16.59
CA SER A 277 3.32 8.91 -17.76
C SER A 277 3.06 9.67 -19.06
N GLY A 278 3.99 9.56 -20.02
CA GLY A 278 3.82 10.10 -21.37
C GLY A 278 2.71 9.43 -22.18
N GLU A 279 2.21 8.27 -21.73
CA GLU A 279 1.07 7.58 -22.34
C GLU A 279 -0.28 8.12 -21.87
N ARG A 280 -0.28 9.06 -20.91
CA ARG A 280 -1.50 9.64 -20.37
C ARG A 280 -2.21 10.51 -21.40
N ILE A 281 -3.50 10.26 -21.60
CA ILE A 281 -4.35 11.10 -22.43
C ILE A 281 -4.59 12.42 -21.69
N THR A 282 -4.17 13.53 -22.30
CA THR A 282 -4.25 14.88 -21.72
C THR A 282 -5.23 15.81 -22.42
N GLU A 283 -5.78 15.40 -23.57
CA GLU A 283 -6.78 16.13 -24.35
C GLU A 283 -7.94 15.22 -24.80
N PRO A 284 -9.17 15.75 -24.97
CA PRO A 284 -10.28 14.94 -25.47
C PRO A 284 -10.00 14.42 -26.87
N MET A 285 -10.47 13.22 -27.15
CA MET A 285 -10.37 12.60 -28.46
C MET A 285 -11.77 12.23 -28.94
N VAL A 286 -12.00 12.25 -30.24
CA VAL A 286 -13.23 11.81 -30.89
C VAL A 286 -12.87 10.91 -32.06
N ARG A 287 -13.68 9.87 -32.31
CA ARG A 287 -13.48 9.00 -33.47
C ARG A 287 -14.06 9.62 -34.73
N ALA A 288 -13.24 9.75 -35.77
CA ALA A 288 -13.63 10.18 -37.11
C ALA A 288 -12.93 9.29 -38.15
N GLY A 289 -13.67 8.78 -39.13
CA GLY A 289 -13.08 7.89 -40.17
C GLY A 289 -12.52 6.57 -39.62
N GLY A 290 -12.98 6.11 -38.45
CA GLY A 290 -12.49 4.90 -37.81
C GLY A 290 -11.27 5.11 -36.90
N GLU A 291 -10.67 6.30 -36.87
CA GLU A 291 -9.49 6.61 -36.03
C GLU A 291 -9.81 7.65 -34.95
N LEU A 292 -9.09 7.59 -33.83
CA LEU A 292 -9.19 8.60 -32.77
C LEU A 292 -8.34 9.81 -33.15
N ARG A 293 -8.94 11.00 -33.07
CA ARG A 293 -8.23 12.27 -33.23
C ARG A 293 -8.48 13.19 -32.03
N PRO A 294 -7.56 14.11 -31.71
CA PRO A 294 -7.81 15.17 -30.75
C PRO A 294 -9.03 16.02 -31.13
N ALA A 295 -9.72 16.53 -30.11
CA ALA A 295 -10.91 17.35 -30.22
C ALA A 295 -11.00 18.37 -29.08
N SER A 296 -11.72 19.46 -29.31
CA SER A 296 -12.03 20.41 -28.24
C SER A 296 -13.03 19.80 -27.24
N TRP A 297 -13.04 20.30 -26.00
CA TRP A 297 -14.03 19.89 -25.00
C TRP A 297 -15.47 20.10 -25.48
N LYS A 298 -15.75 21.22 -26.16
CA LYS A 298 -17.09 21.52 -26.70
C LYS A 298 -17.52 20.44 -27.69
N GLU A 299 -16.68 20.14 -28.67
CA GLU A 299 -16.96 19.15 -29.70
C GLU A 299 -17.14 17.74 -29.10
N ALA A 300 -16.25 17.33 -28.20
CA ALA A 300 -16.32 16.01 -27.57
C ALA A 300 -17.59 15.84 -26.74
N LEU A 301 -17.97 16.87 -25.96
CA LEU A 301 -19.20 16.85 -25.16
C LEU A 301 -20.46 16.88 -26.02
N GLU A 302 -20.50 17.68 -27.10
CA GLU A 302 -21.62 17.71 -28.04
C GLU A 302 -21.79 16.35 -28.73
N ALA A 303 -20.70 15.72 -29.17
CA ALA A 303 -20.71 14.39 -29.77
C ALA A 303 -21.20 13.30 -28.80
N ALA A 304 -20.71 13.32 -27.56
CA ALA A 304 -21.15 12.40 -26.51
C ALA A 304 -22.63 12.60 -26.18
N ALA A 305 -23.08 13.85 -25.98
CA ALA A 305 -24.47 14.17 -25.68
C ALA A 305 -25.41 13.80 -26.83
N ALA A 306 -25.00 14.00 -28.09
CA ALA A 306 -25.77 13.55 -29.24
C ALA A 306 -25.90 12.02 -29.29
N GLY A 307 -24.81 11.29 -28.99
CA GLY A 307 -24.82 9.83 -28.90
C GLY A 307 -25.75 9.31 -27.80
N LEU A 308 -25.65 9.88 -26.60
CA LEU A 308 -26.45 9.48 -25.44
C LEU A 308 -27.93 9.82 -25.62
N ARG A 309 -28.27 10.98 -26.19
CA ARG A 309 -29.68 11.33 -26.49
C ARG A 309 -30.33 10.37 -27.48
N ARG A 310 -29.56 9.86 -28.45
CA ARG A 310 -30.08 8.87 -29.42
C ARG A 310 -30.35 7.51 -28.77
N ALA A 311 -29.46 7.07 -27.88
CA ALA A 311 -29.60 5.80 -27.19
C ALA A 311 -30.70 5.84 -26.10
N GLY A 312 -30.80 6.96 -25.36
CA GLY A 312 -31.78 7.13 -24.28
C GLY A 312 -31.65 6.03 -23.23
N GLU A 313 -32.76 5.36 -22.93
CA GLU A 313 -32.85 4.24 -21.98
C GLU A 313 -31.97 3.04 -22.37
N ARG A 314 -31.60 2.89 -23.65
CA ARG A 314 -30.68 1.85 -24.16
C ARG A 314 -29.21 2.18 -23.88
N THR A 315 -28.93 2.86 -22.77
CA THR A 315 -27.59 3.28 -22.34
C THR A 315 -27.22 2.62 -21.03
N ALA A 316 -26.09 1.91 -20.96
CA ALA A 316 -25.56 1.42 -19.68
C ALA A 316 -24.38 2.24 -19.18
N ALA A 317 -24.11 2.20 -17.88
CA ALA A 317 -22.89 2.74 -17.29
C ALA A 317 -22.15 1.73 -16.42
N ILE A 318 -20.83 1.66 -16.63
CA ILE A 318 -19.90 0.88 -15.80
C ILE A 318 -18.96 1.85 -15.10
N VAL A 319 -19.04 1.89 -13.76
CA VAL A 319 -18.24 2.78 -12.92
C VAL A 319 -17.14 1.97 -12.24
N GLY A 320 -15.90 2.24 -12.61
CA GLY A 320 -14.73 1.55 -12.08
C GLY A 320 -14.39 1.99 -10.66
N GLY A 321 -13.80 1.07 -9.91
CA GLY A 321 -13.57 1.20 -8.47
C GLY A 321 -12.62 2.31 -8.04
N SER A 322 -11.90 2.97 -8.95
CA SER A 322 -11.07 4.14 -8.63
C SER A 322 -11.84 5.47 -8.70
N SER A 323 -13.12 5.44 -9.04
CA SER A 323 -13.98 6.62 -9.08
C SER A 323 -14.41 7.03 -7.68
N SER A 324 -14.54 8.35 -7.45
CA SER A 324 -15.01 8.85 -6.17
C SER A 324 -16.51 8.63 -5.97
N ASN A 325 -16.98 8.82 -4.73
CA ASN A 325 -18.39 8.79 -4.40
C ASN A 325 -19.19 9.80 -5.23
N GLU A 326 -18.66 11.01 -5.40
CA GLU A 326 -19.31 12.08 -6.15
C GLU A 326 -19.38 11.76 -7.64
N GLU A 327 -18.31 11.21 -8.22
CA GLU A 327 -18.29 10.78 -9.62
C GLU A 327 -19.29 9.63 -9.88
N GLY A 328 -19.34 8.66 -8.99
CA GLY A 328 -20.32 7.56 -9.03
C GLY A 328 -21.76 8.08 -8.91
N TYR A 329 -22.03 8.92 -7.91
CA TYR A 329 -23.34 9.52 -7.68
C TYR A 329 -23.83 10.35 -8.88
N LEU A 330 -22.96 11.19 -9.46
CA LEU A 330 -23.29 11.98 -10.64
C LEU A 330 -23.55 11.10 -11.86
N THR A 331 -22.75 10.05 -12.04
CA THR A 331 -22.91 9.12 -13.16
C THR A 331 -24.26 8.39 -13.09
N GLN A 332 -24.58 7.79 -11.93
CA GLN A 332 -25.85 7.08 -11.79
C GLN A 332 -27.06 8.03 -11.92
N ARG A 333 -26.93 9.28 -11.42
CA ARG A 333 -27.99 10.30 -11.53
C ARG A 333 -28.24 10.71 -12.99
N ILE A 334 -27.19 10.83 -13.80
CA ILE A 334 -27.35 11.15 -15.23
C ILE A 334 -28.02 9.99 -15.96
N VAL A 335 -27.58 8.76 -15.72
CA VAL A 335 -28.06 7.58 -16.44
C VAL A 335 -29.51 7.26 -16.07
N ARG A 336 -29.83 7.18 -14.78
CA ARG A 336 -31.20 6.91 -14.32
C ARG A 336 -32.14 8.10 -14.46
N GLY A 337 -31.66 9.30 -14.16
CA GLY A 337 -32.50 10.50 -14.12
C GLY A 337 -32.68 11.15 -15.48
N ALA A 338 -31.59 11.45 -16.19
CA ALA A 338 -31.66 12.21 -17.45
C ALA A 338 -31.87 11.31 -18.68
N LEU A 339 -31.35 10.08 -18.67
CA LEU A 339 -31.51 9.12 -19.77
C LEU A 339 -32.63 8.09 -19.53
N GLY A 340 -33.13 7.97 -18.30
CA GLY A 340 -34.17 7.00 -17.93
C GLY A 340 -33.70 5.54 -17.88
N SER A 341 -32.40 5.27 -17.98
CA SER A 341 -31.91 3.89 -18.02
C SER A 341 -31.64 3.32 -16.62
N PRO A 342 -32.09 2.09 -16.31
CA PRO A 342 -31.80 1.44 -15.03
C PRO A 342 -30.38 0.85 -14.97
N HIS A 343 -29.66 0.75 -16.10
CA HIS A 343 -28.44 -0.04 -16.24
C HIS A 343 -27.19 0.68 -15.72
N VAL A 344 -26.93 0.59 -14.42
CA VAL A 344 -25.73 1.13 -13.77
C VAL A 344 -25.08 0.03 -12.91
N THR A 345 -23.77 -0.16 -13.03
CA THR A 345 -23.04 -1.10 -12.18
C THR A 345 -21.59 -0.66 -11.93
N SER A 346 -21.07 -0.99 -10.75
CA SER A 346 -19.64 -0.97 -10.42
C SER A 346 -19.08 -2.36 -10.10
N SER A 347 -19.92 -3.40 -10.14
CA SER A 347 -19.54 -4.79 -9.84
C SER A 347 -19.16 -5.54 -11.12
N ARG A 348 -18.13 -6.39 -11.00
CA ARG A 348 -17.53 -7.17 -12.09
C ARG A 348 -18.33 -8.44 -12.43
N THR A 349 -18.93 -9.05 -11.41
CA THR A 349 -19.62 -10.36 -11.47
C THR A 349 -21.09 -10.23 -11.84
N GLY A 350 -21.69 -9.08 -11.54
CA GLY A 350 -23.09 -8.80 -11.84
C GLY A 350 -24.09 -9.45 -10.89
N ALA A 351 -23.67 -10.05 -9.76
CA ALA A 351 -24.63 -10.57 -8.80
C ALA A 351 -25.37 -9.42 -8.12
N SER A 352 -26.65 -9.63 -7.85
CA SER A 352 -27.56 -8.59 -7.36
C SER A 352 -28.49 -9.18 -6.31
N CYS A 353 -28.24 -8.84 -5.05
CA CYS A 353 -29.14 -9.17 -3.96
C CYS A 353 -29.13 -8.02 -2.94
N ARG A 354 -29.98 -7.02 -3.19
CA ARG A 354 -30.13 -5.82 -2.36
C ARG A 354 -30.30 -6.16 -0.88
N ASP A 355 -31.18 -7.11 -0.57
CA ASP A 355 -31.52 -7.41 0.83
C ASP A 355 -30.33 -8.01 1.58
N LEU A 356 -29.62 -8.96 0.98
CA LEU A 356 -28.39 -9.50 1.57
C LEU A 356 -27.31 -8.42 1.73
N ARG A 357 -27.22 -7.43 0.82
CA ARG A 357 -26.29 -6.31 0.97
C ARG A 357 -26.65 -5.40 2.13
N ILE A 358 -27.94 -5.15 2.36
CA ILE A 358 -28.41 -4.39 3.51
C ILE A 358 -28.02 -5.12 4.80
N GLU A 359 -28.22 -6.44 4.86
CA GLU A 359 -27.81 -7.25 6.01
C GLU A 359 -26.29 -7.25 6.23
N LEU A 360 -25.49 -7.44 5.18
CA LEU A 360 -24.02 -7.34 5.27
C LEU A 360 -23.54 -5.93 5.65
N ALA A 361 -24.34 -4.91 5.35
CA ALA A 361 -24.11 -3.54 5.75
C ALA A 361 -24.70 -3.19 7.13
N ALA A 362 -25.20 -4.15 7.89
CA ALA A 362 -25.68 -3.90 9.24
C ALA A 362 -24.49 -3.62 10.19
N PRO A 363 -24.55 -2.57 11.04
CA PRO A 363 -23.42 -2.19 11.91
C PRO A 363 -23.00 -3.25 12.95
N ASP A 364 -23.96 -4.07 13.39
CA ASP A 364 -23.76 -5.19 14.30
C ASP A 364 -22.91 -6.30 13.64
N LEU A 365 -23.19 -6.62 12.38
CA LEU A 365 -22.42 -7.61 11.61
C LEU A 365 -21.08 -7.07 11.10
N SER A 366 -20.94 -5.77 10.84
CA SER A 366 -19.75 -5.22 10.18
C SER A 366 -18.57 -4.98 11.15
N ALA A 367 -17.39 -5.48 10.80
CA ALA A 367 -16.12 -5.19 11.46
C ALA A 367 -15.42 -3.95 10.84
N SER A 368 -14.50 -3.36 11.60
CA SER A 368 -13.49 -2.41 11.16
C SER A 368 -12.12 -3.08 11.05
N VAL A 369 -11.16 -2.45 10.37
CA VAL A 369 -9.77 -2.96 10.32
C VAL A 369 -9.14 -3.03 11.71
N LEU A 370 -9.52 -2.13 12.63
CA LEU A 370 -9.02 -2.14 14.00
C LEU A 370 -9.49 -3.36 14.79
N ASP A 371 -10.66 -3.94 14.46
CA ASP A 371 -11.16 -5.13 15.15
C ASP A 371 -10.24 -6.35 14.95
N ILE A 372 -9.44 -6.36 13.88
CA ILE A 372 -8.40 -7.39 13.63
C ILE A 372 -7.36 -7.42 14.75
N ASP A 373 -6.97 -6.24 15.27
CA ASP A 373 -5.98 -6.14 16.36
C ASP A 373 -6.56 -6.68 17.69
N HIS A 374 -7.87 -6.89 17.81
CA HIS A 374 -8.52 -7.36 19.03
C HIS A 374 -9.18 -8.74 18.91
N ALA A 375 -9.18 -9.34 17.72
CA ALA A 375 -9.78 -10.65 17.47
C ALA A 375 -9.02 -11.78 18.18
N GLU A 376 -9.73 -12.73 18.77
CA GLU A 376 -9.14 -13.97 19.30
C GLU A 376 -8.97 -15.02 18.20
N SER A 377 -9.81 -14.95 17.15
CA SER A 377 -9.62 -15.75 15.95
C SER A 377 -10.04 -14.98 14.68
N ILE A 378 -9.41 -15.30 13.56
CA ILE A 378 -9.66 -14.69 12.25
C ILE A 378 -9.88 -15.81 11.23
N LEU A 379 -10.92 -15.68 10.41
CA LEU A 379 -11.13 -16.51 9.23
C LEU A 379 -10.93 -15.65 7.97
N VAL A 380 -9.93 -15.97 7.15
CA VAL A 380 -9.77 -15.40 5.81
C VAL A 380 -10.47 -16.31 4.79
N LEU A 381 -11.49 -15.77 4.12
CA LEU A 381 -12.39 -16.53 3.26
C LEU A 381 -12.40 -15.96 1.83
N GLY A 382 -12.01 -16.78 0.85
CA GLY A 382 -12.18 -16.48 -0.58
C GLY A 382 -11.35 -15.30 -1.10
N THR A 383 -10.36 -14.83 -0.33
CA THR A 383 -9.52 -13.69 -0.66
C THR A 383 -8.08 -13.92 -0.29
N ASP A 384 -7.19 -13.28 -1.04
CA ASP A 384 -5.76 -13.18 -0.72
C ASP A 384 -5.44 -11.70 -0.42
N PRO A 385 -5.47 -11.31 0.88
CA PRO A 385 -5.28 -9.92 1.30
C PRO A 385 -3.99 -9.30 0.78
N LEU A 386 -2.91 -10.07 0.60
CA LEU A 386 -1.64 -9.57 0.09
C LEU A 386 -1.79 -8.86 -1.27
N HIS A 387 -2.69 -9.35 -2.11
CA HIS A 387 -2.94 -8.76 -3.43
C HIS A 387 -4.11 -7.78 -3.43
N SER A 388 -5.22 -8.15 -2.79
CA SER A 388 -6.46 -7.36 -2.81
C SER A 388 -6.39 -6.14 -1.91
N MET A 389 -5.94 -6.31 -0.66
CA MET A 389 -5.92 -5.27 0.39
C MET A 389 -4.63 -5.39 1.24
N PRO A 390 -3.44 -5.08 0.70
CA PRO A 390 -2.16 -5.55 1.26
C PRO A 390 -1.89 -5.14 2.72
N ILE A 391 -2.37 -3.98 3.17
CA ILE A 391 -2.16 -3.58 4.57
C ILE A 391 -2.99 -4.46 5.53
N LEU A 392 -4.10 -5.03 5.08
CA LEU A 392 -4.84 -6.01 5.87
C LEU A 392 -4.02 -7.27 6.12
N ASP A 393 -3.17 -7.69 5.17
CA ASP A 393 -2.22 -8.79 5.36
C ASP A 393 -1.26 -8.51 6.53
N LEU A 394 -0.65 -7.31 6.56
CA LEU A 394 0.23 -6.88 7.67
C LEU A 394 -0.52 -6.80 9.01
N ARG A 395 -1.78 -6.38 9.00
CA ARG A 395 -2.63 -6.34 10.21
C ARG A 395 -2.91 -7.74 10.76
N ILE A 396 -3.23 -8.69 9.88
CA ILE A 396 -3.45 -10.08 10.27
C ILE A 396 -2.16 -10.68 10.84
N ARG A 397 -1.01 -10.47 10.18
CA ARG A 397 0.30 -10.91 10.71
C ARG A 397 0.59 -10.32 12.09
N LYS A 398 0.36 -9.01 12.25
CA LYS A 398 0.49 -8.32 13.54
C LYS A 398 -0.38 -8.96 14.62
N ALA A 399 -1.65 -9.25 14.32
CA ALA A 399 -2.58 -9.88 15.25
C ALA A 399 -2.11 -11.28 15.68
N VAL A 400 -1.72 -12.13 14.72
CA VAL A 400 -1.18 -13.46 14.99
C VAL A 400 0.09 -13.37 15.86
N ARG A 401 1.08 -12.58 15.42
CA ARG A 401 2.41 -12.52 16.05
C ARG A 401 2.41 -11.83 17.41
N ARG A 402 1.67 -10.73 17.58
CA ARG A 402 1.72 -9.89 18.79
C ARG A 402 0.60 -10.20 19.78
N ASN A 403 -0.55 -10.62 19.29
CA ASN A 403 -1.75 -10.80 20.11
C ASN A 403 -2.12 -12.27 20.28
N GLY A 404 -1.43 -13.19 19.59
CA GLY A 404 -1.69 -14.63 19.68
C GLY A 404 -3.01 -15.03 19.03
N THR A 405 -3.53 -14.23 18.11
CA THR A 405 -4.78 -14.49 17.39
C THR A 405 -4.67 -15.78 16.58
N ARG A 406 -5.68 -16.65 16.65
CA ARG A 406 -5.75 -17.88 15.86
C ARG A 406 -6.20 -17.57 14.44
N LEU A 407 -5.48 -18.06 13.44
CA LEU A 407 -5.77 -17.76 12.04
C LEU A 407 -6.21 -19.02 11.29
N ALA A 408 -7.37 -18.94 10.62
CA ALA A 408 -7.84 -19.88 9.64
C ALA A 408 -7.83 -19.25 8.24
N VAL A 409 -7.37 -20.00 7.22
CA VAL A 409 -7.37 -19.55 5.82
C VAL A 409 -8.11 -20.55 4.94
N ALA A 410 -9.25 -20.13 4.41
CA ALA A 410 -10.11 -20.91 3.52
C ALA A 410 -10.21 -20.25 2.13
N THR A 411 -9.39 -20.70 1.18
CA THR A 411 -9.20 -20.07 -0.13
C THR A 411 -9.09 -21.12 -1.24
N ASP A 412 -9.19 -20.69 -2.50
CA ASP A 412 -9.06 -21.57 -3.66
C ASP A 412 -7.61 -21.89 -4.04
N ARG A 413 -6.66 -21.14 -3.48
CA ARG A 413 -5.22 -21.27 -3.73
C ARG A 413 -4.41 -20.92 -2.48
N PRO A 414 -3.15 -21.40 -2.38
CA PRO A 414 -2.25 -21.00 -1.31
C PRO A 414 -2.05 -19.48 -1.24
N THR A 415 -1.90 -18.95 -0.03
CA THR A 415 -1.67 -17.53 0.24
C THR A 415 -0.43 -17.33 1.09
N ALA A 416 0.07 -16.09 1.18
CA ALA A 416 1.20 -15.78 2.04
C ALA A 416 0.87 -15.88 3.55
N LEU A 417 -0.40 -15.97 3.92
CA LEU A 417 -0.86 -16.14 5.30
C LEU A 417 -0.85 -17.60 5.75
N ASP A 418 -0.73 -18.55 4.83
CA ASP A 418 -0.79 -19.98 5.11
C ASP A 418 0.27 -20.42 6.15
N GLY A 419 1.47 -19.85 6.08
CA GLY A 419 2.57 -20.19 7.00
C GLY A 419 2.32 -19.75 8.44
N GLY A 420 1.40 -18.80 8.67
CA GLY A 420 0.99 -18.34 10.00
C GLY A 420 -0.38 -18.84 10.43
N ALA A 421 -1.05 -19.68 9.64
CA ALA A 421 -2.38 -20.19 9.93
C ALA A 421 -2.32 -21.47 10.79
N GLU A 422 -3.22 -21.58 11.77
CA GLU A 422 -3.43 -22.81 12.55
C GLU A 422 -4.13 -23.87 11.70
N GLU A 423 -5.10 -23.44 10.87
CA GLU A 423 -5.82 -24.32 9.95
C GLU A 423 -5.94 -23.70 8.55
N THR A 424 -5.88 -24.56 7.53
CA THR A 424 -6.11 -24.16 6.14
C THR A 424 -7.10 -25.10 5.46
N ALA A 425 -7.99 -24.53 4.66
CA ALA A 425 -8.94 -25.26 3.83
C ALA A 425 -8.79 -24.83 2.37
N ARG A 426 -8.85 -25.80 1.44
CA ARG A 426 -8.63 -25.54 0.01
C ARG A 426 -9.78 -26.12 -0.79
N TYR A 427 -10.50 -25.26 -1.49
CA TYR A 427 -11.62 -25.64 -2.34
C TYR A 427 -11.37 -25.23 -3.80
N ALA A 428 -12.09 -25.83 -4.75
CA ALA A 428 -12.01 -25.38 -6.15
C ALA A 428 -12.54 -23.93 -6.29
N PRO A 429 -12.17 -23.15 -7.33
CA PRO A 429 -12.57 -21.73 -7.46
C PRO A 429 -14.09 -21.41 -7.38
N THR A 430 -14.97 -22.41 -7.53
CA THR A 430 -16.43 -22.28 -7.36
C THR A 430 -16.97 -22.98 -6.11
N GLY A 431 -16.08 -23.51 -5.27
CA GLY A 431 -16.37 -24.36 -4.12
C GLY A 431 -16.63 -23.62 -2.81
N ILE A 432 -16.56 -22.28 -2.80
CA ILE A 432 -16.80 -21.47 -1.59
C ILE A 432 -18.18 -21.72 -0.98
N ALA A 433 -19.22 -21.92 -1.80
CA ALA A 433 -20.57 -22.20 -1.32
C ALA A 433 -20.64 -23.57 -0.61
N ALA A 434 -19.98 -24.59 -1.18
CA ALA A 434 -19.89 -25.91 -0.56
C ALA A 434 -19.09 -25.87 0.75
N PHE A 435 -18.00 -25.10 0.78
CA PHE A 435 -17.24 -24.85 2.02
C PHE A 435 -18.11 -24.17 3.09
N LEU A 436 -18.86 -23.13 2.71
CA LEU A 436 -19.77 -22.44 3.63
C LEU A 436 -20.87 -23.36 4.16
N HIS A 437 -21.42 -24.25 3.33
CA HIS A 437 -22.37 -25.28 3.79
C HIS A 437 -21.73 -26.24 4.80
N SER A 438 -20.50 -26.70 4.53
CA SER A 438 -19.75 -27.56 5.46
C SER A 438 -19.46 -26.84 6.78
N LEU A 439 -19.10 -25.56 6.75
CA LEU A 439 -18.89 -24.74 7.93
C LEU A 439 -20.20 -24.53 8.71
N ALA A 440 -21.30 -24.24 8.02
CA ALA A 440 -22.62 -24.08 8.62
C ALA A 440 -23.08 -25.35 9.34
N ALA A 441 -22.87 -26.52 8.73
CA ALA A 441 -23.16 -27.81 9.34
C ALA A 441 -22.29 -28.05 10.60
N ALA A 442 -20.98 -27.74 10.53
CA ALA A 442 -20.06 -27.89 11.66
C ALA A 442 -20.40 -26.95 12.84
N LEU A 443 -20.89 -25.74 12.56
CA LEU A 443 -21.32 -24.76 13.56
C LEU A 443 -22.73 -25.07 14.12
N GLY A 444 -23.47 -26.02 13.54
CA GLY A 444 -24.84 -26.33 13.91
C GLY A 444 -25.82 -25.19 13.59
N VAL A 445 -25.67 -24.60 12.39
CA VAL A 445 -26.66 -23.67 11.83
C VAL A 445 -27.90 -24.45 11.41
N ASP A 446 -29.09 -23.96 11.77
CA ASP A 446 -30.35 -24.64 11.46
C ASP A 446 -30.55 -24.81 9.95
N GLY A 447 -31.04 -25.98 9.55
CA GLY A 447 -31.27 -26.30 8.14
C GLY A 447 -30.04 -26.84 7.38
N PHE A 448 -28.85 -26.78 7.96
CA PHE A 448 -27.64 -27.37 7.39
C PHE A 448 -27.31 -28.69 8.10
N LYS A 449 -27.18 -29.78 7.33
CA LYS A 449 -26.76 -31.09 7.84
C LYS A 449 -25.62 -31.60 6.98
N ALA A 450 -24.64 -32.25 7.62
CA ALA A 450 -23.62 -33.00 6.91
C ALA A 450 -24.27 -34.08 6.04
N GLY A 451 -24.07 -34.01 4.71
CA GLY A 451 -24.50 -35.07 3.82
C GLY A 451 -23.73 -36.38 4.07
N PRO A 452 -24.30 -37.56 3.85
CA PRO A 452 -23.64 -38.85 4.14
C PRO A 452 -22.35 -39.11 3.33
N ASN A 453 -22.08 -38.34 2.28
CA ASN A 453 -20.88 -38.43 1.43
C ASN A 453 -20.13 -37.10 1.26
N GLU A 454 -20.49 -36.05 2.01
CA GLU A 454 -19.75 -34.79 1.99
C GLU A 454 -18.65 -34.84 3.04
N SER A 455 -17.39 -34.63 2.64
CA SER A 455 -16.33 -34.44 3.61
C SER A 455 -16.53 -33.09 4.31
N THR A 456 -17.18 -33.10 5.48
CA THR A 456 -17.31 -31.93 6.36
C THR A 456 -16.02 -31.58 7.10
N SER A 457 -14.97 -32.37 6.87
CA SER A 457 -13.71 -32.31 7.62
C SER A 457 -13.06 -30.93 7.60
N ASP A 458 -13.12 -30.20 6.48
CA ASP A 458 -12.56 -28.86 6.38
C ASP A 458 -13.38 -27.85 7.21
N GLY A 459 -14.71 -27.92 7.16
CA GLY A 459 -15.58 -27.07 7.97
C GLY A 459 -15.43 -27.34 9.47
N GLU A 460 -15.29 -28.60 9.87
CA GLU A 460 -15.08 -29.01 11.26
C GLU A 460 -13.74 -28.54 11.82
N ARG A 461 -12.63 -28.74 11.06
CA ARG A 461 -11.30 -28.26 11.49
C ARG A 461 -11.30 -26.74 11.67
N ILE A 462 -11.82 -26.00 10.70
CA ILE A 462 -11.89 -24.54 10.76
C ILE A 462 -12.79 -24.12 11.94
N ALA A 463 -13.98 -24.69 12.09
CA ALA A 463 -14.88 -24.38 13.20
C ALA A 463 -14.23 -24.59 14.58
N GLY A 464 -13.37 -25.61 14.74
CA GLY A 464 -12.67 -25.90 16.00
C GLY A 464 -11.74 -24.78 16.49
N ILE A 465 -11.18 -23.96 15.59
CA ILE A 465 -10.28 -22.87 15.98
C ILE A 465 -10.99 -21.51 16.16
N LEU A 466 -12.21 -21.37 15.63
CA LEU A 466 -12.98 -20.13 15.74
C LEU A 466 -13.46 -19.91 17.19
N ARG A 467 -13.62 -18.66 17.57
CA ARG A 467 -13.98 -18.24 18.93
C ARG A 467 -15.27 -17.42 18.89
N PRO A 468 -16.40 -17.99 19.35
CA PRO A 468 -17.67 -17.27 19.34
C PRO A 468 -17.58 -15.92 20.06
N GLY A 469 -18.18 -14.87 19.49
CA GLY A 469 -18.15 -13.49 20.05
C GLY A 469 -16.84 -12.74 19.88
N ALA A 470 -15.76 -13.42 19.45
CA ALA A 470 -14.42 -12.85 19.31
C ALA A 470 -13.75 -13.20 17.96
N THR A 471 -14.55 -13.61 16.98
CA THR A 471 -14.11 -13.95 15.61
C THR A 471 -14.32 -12.78 14.65
N VAL A 472 -13.32 -12.47 13.83
CA VAL A 472 -13.48 -11.62 12.65
C VAL A 472 -13.33 -12.45 11.37
N ILE A 473 -14.33 -12.42 10.51
CA ILE A 473 -14.33 -13.10 9.22
C ILE A 473 -13.97 -12.06 8.13
N VAL A 474 -12.78 -12.18 7.57
CA VAL A 474 -12.31 -11.40 6.43
C VAL A 474 -12.73 -12.11 5.15
N TRP A 475 -13.54 -11.48 4.30
CA TRP A 475 -14.10 -12.16 3.14
C TRP A 475 -14.09 -11.29 1.88
N ALA A 476 -14.04 -11.94 0.72
CA ALA A 476 -14.35 -11.31 -0.56
C ALA A 476 -15.29 -12.20 -1.37
N GLY A 477 -16.13 -11.58 -2.20
CA GLY A 477 -17.03 -12.27 -3.12
C GLY A 477 -18.44 -11.72 -3.08
N GLU A 478 -19.38 -12.54 -3.54
CA GLU A 478 -20.79 -12.15 -3.60
C GLU A 478 -21.50 -12.27 -2.25
N PRO A 479 -22.54 -11.43 -2.03
CA PRO A 479 -23.43 -11.60 -0.90
C PRO A 479 -23.97 -13.04 -0.82
N ASN A 480 -23.84 -13.66 0.35
CA ASN A 480 -24.19 -15.06 0.56
C ASN A 480 -24.92 -15.21 1.91
N ALA A 481 -26.13 -15.77 1.89
CA ALA A 481 -26.95 -15.95 3.09
C ALA A 481 -26.28 -16.89 4.11
N THR A 482 -25.69 -18.01 3.65
CA THR A 482 -24.99 -18.96 4.54
C THR A 482 -23.83 -18.30 5.28
N LEU A 483 -23.09 -17.37 4.65
CA LEU A 483 -22.05 -16.60 5.33
C LEU A 483 -22.63 -15.78 6.48
N ILE A 484 -23.78 -15.12 6.27
CA ILE A 484 -24.47 -14.35 7.31
C ILE A 484 -24.94 -15.27 8.44
N ASP A 485 -25.52 -16.43 8.11
CA ASP A 485 -25.99 -17.40 9.09
C ASP A 485 -24.84 -17.97 9.95
N CYS A 486 -23.72 -18.35 9.32
CA CYS A 486 -22.50 -18.74 10.02
C CYS A 486 -21.98 -17.63 10.93
N THR A 487 -21.98 -16.39 10.44
CA THR A 487 -21.51 -15.21 11.20
C THR A 487 -22.37 -14.98 12.43
N ARG A 488 -23.71 -15.01 12.29
CA ARG A 488 -24.65 -14.87 13.41
C ARG A 488 -24.50 -15.99 14.41
N LYS A 489 -24.37 -17.24 13.95
CA LYS A 489 -24.18 -18.41 14.83
C LYS A 489 -22.90 -18.33 15.64
N LEU A 490 -21.83 -17.78 15.06
CA LEU A 490 -20.55 -17.54 15.72
C LEU A 490 -20.52 -16.25 16.55
N GLU A 491 -21.56 -15.40 16.50
CA GLU A 491 -21.50 -14.03 17.04
C GLU A 491 -20.25 -13.28 16.51
N ALA A 492 -19.84 -13.58 15.27
CA ALA A 492 -18.65 -13.02 14.64
C ALA A 492 -18.95 -11.66 13.97
N ARG A 493 -17.89 -10.96 13.56
CA ARG A 493 -18.01 -9.75 12.72
C ARG A 493 -17.36 -9.94 11.35
N LEU A 494 -17.91 -9.30 10.33
CA LEU A 494 -17.49 -9.41 8.93
C LEU A 494 -16.71 -8.19 8.48
N LEU A 495 -15.50 -8.43 7.98
CA LEU A 495 -14.71 -7.44 7.26
C LEU A 495 -14.69 -7.80 5.78
N GLU A 496 -15.44 -7.05 4.97
CA GLU A 496 -15.44 -7.26 3.52
C GLU A 496 -14.18 -6.65 2.88
N VAL A 497 -13.60 -7.35 1.90
CA VAL A 497 -12.61 -6.83 0.98
C VAL A 497 -13.30 -6.46 -0.35
N PRO A 498 -13.50 -5.16 -0.63
CA PRO A 498 -14.19 -4.72 -1.85
C PRO A 498 -13.46 -5.08 -3.15
N GLU A 499 -14.19 -5.20 -4.26
CA GLU A 499 -13.61 -5.49 -5.59
C GLU A 499 -12.70 -4.39 -6.16
N GLY A 500 -12.86 -3.14 -5.68
CA GLY A 500 -12.12 -1.98 -6.16
C GLY A 500 -11.87 -0.97 -5.06
N ALA A 501 -10.96 0.00 -5.31
CA ALA A 501 -10.46 0.90 -4.28
C ALA A 501 -11.56 1.62 -3.50
N ASN A 502 -12.58 2.12 -4.17
CA ASN A 502 -13.78 2.74 -3.61
C ASN A 502 -15.04 1.88 -3.84
N GLY A 503 -14.90 0.56 -3.94
CA GLY A 503 -16.01 -0.34 -4.25
C GLY A 503 -17.17 -0.23 -3.27
N ARG A 504 -16.89 -0.02 -1.98
CA ARG A 504 -17.93 0.23 -0.96
C ARG A 504 -18.66 1.54 -1.20
N GLY A 505 -17.94 2.64 -1.39
CA GLY A 505 -18.51 3.95 -1.66
C GLY A 505 -19.41 3.98 -2.91
N LEU A 506 -18.96 3.33 -3.99
CA LEU A 506 -19.74 3.21 -5.22
C LEU A 506 -21.07 2.47 -5.02
N ARG A 507 -21.10 1.42 -4.19
CA ARG A 507 -22.34 0.73 -3.83
C ARG A 507 -23.28 1.63 -3.03
N GLU A 508 -22.75 2.35 -2.04
CA GLU A 508 -23.54 3.24 -1.20
C GLU A 508 -24.14 4.42 -1.96
N VAL A 509 -23.46 4.91 -3.01
CA VAL A 509 -24.01 5.95 -3.90
C VAL A 509 -24.88 5.39 -5.04
N GLY A 510 -25.19 4.09 -5.03
CA GLY A 510 -26.14 3.46 -5.94
C GLY A 510 -25.57 3.03 -7.28
N CYS A 511 -24.25 2.80 -7.41
CA CYS A 511 -23.68 2.20 -8.63
C CYS A 511 -23.90 0.68 -8.66
N LEU A 512 -25.12 0.23 -8.41
CA LEU A 512 -25.54 -1.17 -8.38
C LEU A 512 -26.71 -1.37 -9.32
N PRO A 513 -26.86 -2.54 -9.98
CA PRO A 513 -27.98 -2.79 -10.87
C PRO A 513 -29.32 -2.82 -10.13
N ASP A 514 -29.33 -3.21 -8.85
CA ASP A 514 -30.52 -3.50 -8.06
C ASP A 514 -30.80 -2.49 -6.94
N ALA A 515 -29.99 -1.44 -6.83
CA ALA A 515 -30.10 -0.48 -5.74
C ALA A 515 -29.64 0.94 -6.12
N GLY A 516 -30.38 1.92 -5.64
CA GLY A 516 -30.03 3.35 -5.69
C GLY A 516 -29.19 3.78 -4.48
N PRO A 517 -28.90 5.10 -4.35
CA PRO A 517 -28.18 5.64 -3.22
C PRO A 517 -28.80 5.22 -1.87
N GLY A 518 -27.96 4.83 -0.90
CA GLY A 518 -28.41 4.34 0.41
C GLY A 518 -29.13 3.00 0.34
N PHE A 519 -28.87 2.18 -0.68
CA PHE A 519 -29.61 0.95 -0.98
C PHE A 519 -31.12 1.19 -1.18
N SER A 520 -31.52 2.33 -1.75
CA SER A 520 -32.92 2.58 -2.12
C SER A 520 -33.40 1.64 -3.22
N GLU A 521 -34.70 1.37 -3.26
CA GLU A 521 -35.31 0.59 -4.35
C GLU A 521 -35.27 1.37 -5.67
N VAL A 522 -34.94 0.67 -6.74
CA VAL A 522 -34.88 1.17 -8.12
C VAL A 522 -35.33 0.08 -9.07
N GLU A 523 -35.64 0.46 -10.31
CA GLU A 523 -35.79 -0.52 -11.38
C GLU A 523 -34.49 -1.32 -11.57
N HIS A 524 -34.63 -2.63 -11.72
CA HIS A 524 -33.51 -3.55 -11.79
C HIS A 524 -32.79 -3.44 -13.15
N GLY A 525 -31.56 -2.95 -13.12
CA GLY A 525 -30.66 -2.84 -14.25
C GLY A 525 -29.90 -4.13 -14.57
N LEU A 526 -29.00 -4.04 -15.55
CA LEU A 526 -28.16 -5.16 -15.95
C LEU A 526 -26.81 -5.08 -15.23
N GLY A 527 -26.29 -6.23 -14.77
CA GLY A 527 -24.91 -6.36 -14.32
C GLY A 527 -23.89 -6.28 -15.46
N ALA A 528 -22.59 -6.18 -15.16
CA ALA A 528 -21.56 -5.96 -16.18
C ALA A 528 -21.50 -7.07 -17.27
N PRO A 529 -21.62 -8.37 -16.96
CA PRO A 529 -21.66 -9.41 -17.99
C PRO A 529 -22.90 -9.32 -18.89
N ALA A 530 -24.04 -8.94 -18.32
CA ALA A 530 -25.30 -8.82 -19.08
C ALA A 530 -25.32 -7.54 -19.94
N ILE A 531 -24.71 -6.45 -19.47
CA ILE A 531 -24.46 -5.24 -20.29
C ILE A 531 -23.66 -5.61 -21.54
N ARG A 532 -22.62 -6.43 -21.40
CA ARG A 532 -21.84 -6.90 -22.54
C ARG A 532 -22.70 -7.67 -23.54
N GLY A 533 -23.46 -8.67 -23.08
CA GLY A 533 -24.35 -9.45 -23.96
C GLY A 533 -25.36 -8.55 -24.68
N ALA A 534 -25.97 -7.62 -23.95
CA ALA A 534 -26.95 -6.68 -24.50
C ALA A 534 -26.36 -5.70 -25.54
N LEU A 535 -25.09 -5.31 -25.41
CA LEU A 535 -24.36 -4.54 -26.42
C LEU A 535 -24.03 -5.36 -27.68
N GLU A 536 -23.72 -6.65 -27.52
CA GLU A 536 -23.45 -7.58 -28.63
C GLU A 536 -24.74 -7.91 -29.41
N GLU A 537 -25.86 -8.05 -28.72
CA GLU A 537 -27.20 -8.29 -29.28
C GLU A 537 -27.84 -7.02 -29.87
N GLY A 538 -27.38 -5.84 -29.47
CA GLY A 538 -27.90 -4.54 -29.91
C GLY A 538 -29.13 -4.04 -29.14
N SER A 539 -29.50 -4.67 -28.03
CA SER A 539 -30.55 -4.18 -27.12
C SER A 539 -30.07 -2.96 -26.31
N LEU A 540 -28.76 -2.86 -26.06
CA LEU A 540 -28.09 -1.63 -25.66
C LEU A 540 -27.35 -1.00 -26.85
N GLU A 541 -27.46 0.32 -26.99
CA GLU A 541 -26.83 1.07 -28.09
C GLU A 541 -25.64 1.91 -27.64
N ALA A 542 -25.58 2.24 -26.34
CA ALA A 542 -24.51 3.06 -25.77
C ALA A 542 -24.04 2.51 -24.42
N ALA A 543 -22.76 2.72 -24.15
CA ALA A 543 -22.15 2.48 -22.84
C ALA A 543 -21.33 3.68 -22.41
N VAL A 544 -21.43 4.05 -21.14
CA VAL A 544 -20.61 5.07 -20.48
C VAL A 544 -19.66 4.36 -19.51
N LEU A 545 -18.38 4.39 -19.82
CA LEU A 545 -17.34 3.84 -18.94
C LEU A 545 -16.76 4.97 -18.10
N VAL A 546 -16.63 4.80 -16.79
CA VAL A 546 -16.06 5.81 -15.90
C VAL A 546 -14.95 5.17 -15.08
N ASN A 547 -13.69 5.49 -15.40
CA ASN A 547 -12.51 4.88 -14.76
C ASN A 547 -12.54 3.35 -14.72
N ALA A 548 -13.20 2.73 -15.70
CA ALA A 548 -13.35 1.29 -15.83
C ALA A 548 -12.59 0.84 -17.07
N ASP A 549 -11.84 -0.26 -16.94
CA ASP A 549 -11.34 -1.00 -18.09
C ASP A 549 -12.18 -2.28 -18.23
N PRO A 550 -13.17 -2.35 -19.14
CA PRO A 550 -14.03 -3.53 -19.26
C PRO A 550 -13.27 -4.79 -19.68
N VAL A 551 -12.08 -4.68 -20.27
CA VAL A 551 -11.26 -5.84 -20.64
C VAL A 551 -10.65 -6.49 -19.40
N ARG A 552 -10.03 -5.66 -18.56
CA ARG A 552 -9.44 -6.10 -17.30
C ARG A 552 -10.49 -6.34 -16.23
N ASP A 553 -11.56 -5.55 -16.20
CA ASP A 553 -12.52 -5.47 -15.11
C ASP A 553 -13.71 -6.41 -15.27
N CYS A 554 -14.11 -6.77 -16.49
CA CYS A 554 -15.25 -7.64 -16.73
C CYS A 554 -14.77 -8.98 -17.35
N VAL A 555 -14.11 -9.83 -16.56
CA VAL A 555 -13.54 -11.09 -17.09
C VAL A 555 -14.44 -12.30 -16.87
N ARG A 556 -14.96 -12.83 -17.99
CA ARG A 556 -14.80 -14.24 -18.38
C ARG A 556 -14.19 -14.27 -19.79
N GLY A 557 -13.02 -14.91 -19.92
CA GLY A 557 -12.39 -15.29 -21.20
C GLY A 557 -11.49 -14.23 -21.84
N ARG A 558 -10.34 -14.66 -22.36
CA ARG A 558 -9.46 -13.85 -23.23
C ARG A 558 -10.29 -13.27 -24.39
N LEU A 559 -10.11 -11.98 -24.67
CA LEU A 559 -10.50 -11.39 -25.94
C LEU A 559 -9.59 -11.95 -27.04
N ASP A 560 -10.10 -12.88 -27.83
CA ASP A 560 -9.81 -12.83 -29.26
C ASP A 560 -10.81 -11.83 -29.88
N PRO A 561 -10.39 -10.91 -30.75
CA PRO A 561 -11.30 -10.01 -31.43
C PRO A 561 -12.31 -10.83 -32.27
N PRO A 562 -13.61 -10.48 -32.27
CA PRO A 562 -14.58 -11.18 -33.08
C PRO A 562 -14.17 -11.11 -34.55
N ARG A 563 -13.95 -12.28 -35.16
CA ARG A 563 -13.93 -12.42 -36.63
C ARG A 563 -15.36 -12.23 -37.14
N GLY A 564 -15.86 -11.00 -37.11
CA GLY A 564 -17.22 -10.68 -37.53
C GLY A 564 -17.44 -9.17 -37.53
N ARG A 565 -17.57 -8.58 -38.72
CA ARG A 565 -17.83 -7.15 -38.93
C ARG A 565 -19.25 -6.82 -38.43
N CYS A 566 -19.37 -6.11 -37.31
CA CYS A 566 -20.58 -5.34 -36.99
C CYS A 566 -20.26 -3.84 -37.20
N PRO A 567 -20.80 -3.17 -38.25
CA PRO A 567 -20.48 -1.78 -38.57
C PRO A 567 -21.18 -0.72 -37.69
N SER A 568 -22.03 -1.09 -36.71
CA SER A 568 -22.99 -0.17 -36.06
C SER A 568 -22.84 0.04 -34.54
N CYS A 569 -22.03 -0.74 -33.82
CA CYS A 569 -21.86 -0.55 -32.37
C CYS A 569 -21.03 0.71 -32.07
N ARG A 570 -21.65 1.74 -31.46
CA ARG A 570 -20.98 2.97 -31.01
C ARG A 570 -20.71 2.91 -29.50
N VAL A 571 -19.52 2.46 -29.10
CA VAL A 571 -19.09 2.47 -27.69
C VAL A 571 -18.52 3.85 -27.33
N LEU A 572 -19.12 4.58 -26.38
CA LEU A 572 -18.55 5.82 -25.85
C LEU A 572 -17.61 5.49 -24.67
N ARG A 573 -16.34 5.19 -24.98
CA ARG A 573 -15.28 5.00 -23.95
C ARG A 573 -14.91 6.36 -23.35
N ARG A 574 -14.87 6.46 -22.02
CA ARG A 574 -14.29 7.59 -21.26
C ARG A 574 -13.31 6.98 -20.26
N GLU A 575 -12.07 6.79 -20.70
CA GLU A 575 -11.07 6.01 -19.97
C GLU A 575 -10.36 6.79 -18.86
N GLY A 576 -9.90 6.02 -17.86
CA GLY A 576 -8.86 6.43 -16.93
C GLY A 576 -7.52 6.67 -17.65
N GLY A 577 -6.58 7.31 -16.95
CA GLY A 577 -5.43 8.00 -17.54
C GLY A 577 -4.36 7.21 -18.30
N HIS A 578 -4.57 5.96 -18.76
CA HIS A 578 -3.58 5.17 -19.53
C HIS A 578 -4.21 4.37 -20.69
N ARG A 579 -3.43 4.06 -21.73
CA ARG A 579 -3.87 3.26 -22.89
C ARG A 579 -3.71 1.75 -22.61
N ASP A 580 -4.82 1.03 -22.50
CA ASP A 580 -4.87 -0.45 -22.46
C ASP A 580 -5.16 -1.07 -23.86
N PRO A 581 -4.82 -2.37 -24.11
CA PRO A 581 -4.65 -2.95 -25.45
C PRO A 581 -5.91 -3.01 -26.33
N PRO A 582 -5.75 -3.19 -27.66
CA PRO A 582 -6.77 -2.88 -28.65
C PRO A 582 -7.83 -3.98 -28.77
N GLY A 583 -9.08 -3.68 -28.39
CA GLY A 583 -10.21 -4.58 -28.62
C GLY A 583 -11.60 -3.93 -28.65
N TRP A 584 -11.76 -2.70 -28.14
CA TRP A 584 -13.06 -2.02 -28.04
C TRP A 584 -12.99 -0.60 -28.63
N ALA A 585 -13.92 -0.28 -29.55
CA ALA A 585 -13.86 0.97 -30.32
C ALA A 585 -14.46 2.17 -29.57
N ALA A 586 -13.63 2.90 -28.83
CA ALA A 586 -14.01 4.17 -28.18
C ALA A 586 -14.47 5.24 -29.17
N SER A 587 -15.60 5.90 -28.91
CA SER A 587 -16.14 7.00 -29.73
C SER A 587 -15.62 8.38 -29.31
N ALA A 588 -15.37 8.61 -28.01
CA ALA A 588 -14.87 9.90 -27.51
C ALA A 588 -14.19 9.85 -26.11
N PRO A 589 -12.92 9.39 -25.98
CA PRO A 589 -12.23 9.43 -24.68
C PRO A 589 -11.88 10.87 -24.27
N ALA A 590 -12.07 11.21 -23.00
CA ALA A 590 -11.76 12.54 -22.46
C ALA A 590 -10.75 12.42 -21.30
N PRO A 591 -9.78 13.34 -21.20
CA PRO A 591 -8.79 13.33 -20.14
C PRO A 591 -9.47 13.64 -18.80
N ARG A 592 -8.99 12.99 -17.73
CA ARG A 592 -9.30 13.38 -16.35
C ARG A 592 -8.03 13.78 -15.61
N GLY A 593 -8.23 14.52 -14.51
CA GLY A 593 -7.21 14.63 -13.50
C GLY A 593 -6.94 13.25 -12.90
N ALA A 594 -5.76 12.68 -13.11
CA ALA A 594 -5.13 11.73 -12.20
C ALA A 594 -4.48 12.47 -11.01
N GLN A 595 -4.84 13.74 -10.82
CA GLN A 595 -4.32 14.55 -9.76
C GLN A 595 -4.92 14.10 -8.42
N PRO A 596 -4.19 14.30 -7.31
CA PRO A 596 -4.75 14.35 -5.95
C PRO A 596 -5.79 15.48 -5.72
N GLY A 597 -6.30 16.07 -6.81
CA GLY A 597 -6.96 17.36 -6.88
C GLY A 597 -8.49 17.39 -6.76
N PRO A 598 -9.29 16.32 -6.91
CA PRO A 598 -10.67 16.44 -6.46
C PRO A 598 -10.66 16.39 -4.93
N ARG A 599 -11.18 17.44 -4.28
CA ARG A 599 -11.70 17.30 -2.91
C ARG A 599 -12.91 16.36 -2.99
N ALA A 600 -12.63 15.07 -3.01
CA ALA A 600 -13.59 14.00 -3.18
C ALA A 600 -13.57 13.09 -1.96
N SER A 601 -14.72 12.47 -1.68
CA SER A 601 -14.83 11.48 -0.63
C SER A 601 -14.72 10.09 -1.21
N ASP A 602 -13.92 9.25 -0.57
CA ASP A 602 -13.81 7.83 -0.81
C ASP A 602 -14.13 7.09 0.50
N MET A 603 -14.80 5.94 0.38
CA MET A 603 -15.16 5.07 1.50
C MET A 603 -14.38 3.77 1.39
N GLY A 604 -13.34 3.64 2.21
CA GLY A 604 -12.50 2.44 2.26
C GLY A 604 -13.23 1.22 2.84
N GLY A 605 -12.55 0.08 2.81
CA GLY A 605 -13.09 -1.18 3.37
C GLY A 605 -13.40 -1.13 4.88
N ALA A 606 -12.87 -0.15 5.62
CA ALA A 606 -13.16 0.06 7.04
C ALA A 606 -14.32 1.04 7.26
N ARG A 607 -15.30 0.70 8.11
CA ARG A 607 -16.23 1.69 8.65
C ARG A 607 -15.47 2.67 9.54
N ARG A 608 -15.62 3.98 9.27
CA ARG A 608 -15.29 5.00 10.27
C ARG A 608 -16.27 4.85 11.42
N ALA A 609 -15.77 4.56 12.62
CA ALA A 609 -16.51 4.84 13.84
C ALA A 609 -16.74 6.37 13.89
N VAL A 610 -17.95 6.83 13.63
CA VAL A 610 -18.35 8.21 13.91
C VAL A 610 -18.57 8.30 15.42
N GLY A 611 -17.46 8.36 16.17
CA GLY A 611 -17.45 8.71 17.58
C GLY A 611 -17.52 10.23 17.70
N ALA A 612 -18.58 10.72 18.35
CA ALA A 612 -18.76 12.14 18.65
C ALA A 612 -17.54 12.71 19.38
N ALA A 613 -16.73 13.50 18.67
CA ALA A 613 -15.70 14.32 19.29
C ALA A 613 -16.39 15.40 20.12
N ARG A 614 -16.49 15.15 21.44
CA ARG A 614 -16.81 16.16 22.44
C ARG A 614 -15.80 17.31 22.27
N ARG A 615 -16.33 18.53 22.14
CA ARG A 615 -15.57 19.77 22.19
C ARG A 615 -14.81 19.81 23.51
N GLY A 616 -13.49 19.63 23.45
CA GLY A 616 -12.56 19.88 24.55
C GLY A 616 -11.91 21.25 24.36
N ASP A 617 -11.83 21.99 25.46
CA ASP A 617 -11.55 23.42 25.54
C ASP A 617 -10.24 23.89 24.90
N GLY A 618 -10.35 24.92 24.06
CA GLY A 618 -9.22 25.67 23.52
C GLY A 618 -8.72 26.73 24.51
N HIS A 619 -7.45 26.62 24.89
CA HIS A 619 -6.68 27.66 25.54
C HIS A 619 -6.77 28.98 24.74
N ARG A 620 -7.34 30.01 25.36
CA ARG A 620 -7.36 31.40 24.88
C ARG A 620 -5.98 32.03 25.09
N GLN A 621 -5.24 32.29 24.02
CA GLN A 621 -4.27 33.39 24.01
C GLN A 621 -4.89 34.62 23.35
N ARG A 622 -4.91 35.70 24.13
CA ARG A 622 -5.45 37.01 23.78
C ARG A 622 -4.41 37.79 22.97
N LEU A 623 -4.75 38.19 21.75
CA LEU A 623 -4.12 39.35 21.10
C LEU A 623 -5.22 40.31 20.63
N ARG A 624 -5.11 41.55 21.11
CA ARG A 624 -6.05 42.66 20.89
C ARG A 624 -5.94 43.17 19.45
N GLY A 625 -7.07 43.38 18.78
CA GLY A 625 -7.14 44.09 17.49
C GLY A 625 -6.99 45.62 17.63
N PRO A 626 -7.05 46.34 16.50
CA PRO A 626 -8.26 47.14 16.33
C PRO A 626 -8.87 47.15 14.91
N ARG A 627 -10.21 47.16 14.95
CA ARG A 627 -11.21 47.86 14.14
C ARG A 627 -11.43 47.53 12.65
N ARG A 628 -12.73 47.29 12.42
CA ARG A 628 -13.50 47.12 11.18
C ARG A 628 -13.35 48.31 10.25
N ASP A 629 -13.27 48.02 8.96
CA ASP A 629 -14.01 48.75 7.94
C ASP A 629 -14.55 47.80 6.85
N ARG A 630 -15.77 48.10 6.41
CA ARG A 630 -16.50 47.41 5.33
C ARG A 630 -15.84 47.72 3.98
N VAL A 631 -16.04 46.84 3.00
CA VAL A 631 -16.36 47.09 1.57
C VAL A 631 -15.67 46.05 0.66
N GLY A 632 -16.46 45.49 -0.27
CA GLY A 632 -15.98 45.18 -1.62
C GLY A 632 -15.51 43.77 -1.88
N CYS A 633 -16.42 42.94 -2.42
CA CYS A 633 -16.07 41.80 -3.25
C CYS A 633 -15.32 42.29 -4.52
N PRO A 634 -14.07 41.88 -4.81
CA PRO A 634 -13.45 42.15 -6.08
C PRO A 634 -13.63 40.94 -7.02
N VAL A 635 -14.36 41.21 -8.09
CA VAL A 635 -14.37 40.45 -9.34
C VAL A 635 -12.93 40.38 -9.88
N LEU A 636 -12.38 39.17 -10.02
CA LEU A 636 -11.09 38.96 -10.70
C LEU A 636 -11.34 38.69 -12.19
N ARG A 637 -11.07 39.73 -12.99
CA ARG A 637 -10.93 39.66 -14.46
C ARG A 637 -9.71 38.83 -14.83
N TRP A 638 -9.90 37.89 -15.74
CA TRP A 638 -8.82 37.18 -16.43
C TRP A 638 -8.12 38.13 -17.42
N HIS A 639 -6.84 38.42 -17.20
CA HIS A 639 -5.97 38.99 -18.23
C HIS A 639 -5.22 37.86 -18.93
N HIS A 640 -5.55 37.62 -20.20
CA HIS A 640 -4.73 36.83 -21.12
C HIS A 640 -3.37 37.51 -21.31
N ARG A 641 -2.27 36.80 -21.01
CA ARG A 641 -0.97 37.02 -21.67
C ARG A 641 -0.51 35.69 -22.25
N GLY A 642 -0.51 35.63 -23.58
CA GLY A 642 0.10 34.53 -24.34
C GLY A 642 1.63 34.57 -24.24
N PRO A 643 2.31 33.48 -24.64
CA PRO A 643 3.75 33.38 -24.57
C PRO A 643 4.38 34.22 -25.68
N ASP A 644 5.13 35.25 -25.27
CA ASP A 644 5.90 36.10 -26.17
C ASP A 644 7.20 35.40 -26.55
N GLN A 645 7.36 35.19 -27.86
CA GLN A 645 8.62 34.81 -28.47
C GLN A 645 9.67 35.88 -28.17
N ARG A 646 10.90 35.48 -27.83
CA ARG A 646 12.04 36.40 -27.87
C ARG A 646 13.13 35.95 -28.83
N PRO A 647 13.77 36.91 -29.51
CA PRO A 647 14.50 36.67 -30.76
C PRO A 647 15.99 36.43 -30.50
N ARG A 648 16.60 35.68 -31.42
CA ARG A 648 18.05 35.57 -31.55
C ARG A 648 18.64 36.95 -31.87
N ARG A 649 19.75 37.31 -31.22
CA ARG A 649 20.67 38.37 -31.68
C ARG A 649 22.05 37.79 -31.97
N PRO A 650 22.78 38.35 -32.96
CA PRO A 650 23.98 37.76 -33.53
C PRO A 650 25.26 38.28 -32.84
N LEU A 651 26.32 37.48 -32.86
CA LEU A 651 27.68 37.94 -32.61
C LEU A 651 28.52 37.68 -33.86
N ALA A 652 29.12 38.76 -34.38
CA ALA A 652 30.08 38.74 -35.47
C ALA A 652 31.36 39.47 -35.03
N GLY A 653 32.50 38.88 -35.40
CA GLY A 653 33.84 39.49 -35.45
C GLY A 653 34.70 39.28 -34.19
N ALA A 654 35.99 38.95 -34.26
CA ALA A 654 36.89 38.68 -35.37
C ALA A 654 38.24 38.14 -34.82
N ARG A 655 39.04 37.53 -35.72
CA ARG A 655 40.52 37.43 -35.78
C ARG A 655 41.25 36.21 -35.18
N GLY A 656 42.02 35.59 -36.08
CA GLY A 656 43.21 34.73 -35.85
C GLY A 656 42.88 33.24 -35.82
N GLY A 657 43.39 32.34 -36.64
CA GLY A 657 44.49 32.34 -37.61
C GLY A 657 45.12 30.94 -37.60
N VAL A 658 45.48 30.41 -38.79
CA VAL A 658 46.33 29.22 -39.06
C VAL A 658 45.61 27.84 -38.97
N ALA A 659 45.18 27.18 -40.06
CA ALA A 659 45.88 26.32 -41.06
C ALA A 659 46.25 24.90 -40.50
N PHE A 660 46.13 23.73 -41.14
CA PHE A 660 45.89 23.23 -42.51
C PHE A 660 45.21 21.83 -42.44
N ALA A 661 44.25 21.61 -43.34
CA ALA A 661 44.04 20.49 -44.30
C ALA A 661 44.36 19.00 -43.99
N ARG A 662 43.35 18.17 -44.34
CA ARG A 662 43.36 16.97 -45.24
C ARG A 662 44.10 15.70 -44.76
N GLU A 663 43.72 14.46 -45.07
CA GLU A 663 42.76 13.82 -46.00
C GLU A 663 42.65 12.32 -45.63
N ARG A 664 41.53 11.66 -46.02
CA ARG A 664 41.40 10.30 -46.62
C ARG A 664 42.17 9.11 -45.97
N THR A 665 41.67 7.89 -45.79
CA THR A 665 40.72 7.05 -46.54
C THR A 665 40.65 5.72 -45.78
N SER A 666 39.50 5.06 -45.75
CA SER A 666 39.40 3.59 -45.55
C SER A 666 39.75 2.89 -46.88
N PRO A 667 40.16 1.60 -46.92
CA PRO A 667 39.19 0.50 -46.78
C PRO A 667 39.73 -0.82 -46.19
N SER A 668 38.81 -1.79 -46.13
CA SER A 668 38.84 -3.14 -45.61
C SER A 668 39.71 -4.17 -46.37
N THR A 669 39.70 -5.40 -45.81
CA THR A 669 39.72 -6.77 -46.42
C THR A 669 41.00 -7.62 -46.41
N GLN A 670 40.89 -8.74 -45.65
CA GLN A 670 41.13 -10.15 -46.00
C GLN A 670 42.55 -10.78 -46.13
N ALA A 671 42.78 -11.74 -45.21
CA ALA A 671 42.99 -13.19 -45.45
C ALA A 671 44.39 -13.80 -45.72
N ARG A 672 44.57 -14.98 -45.09
CA ARG A 672 45.26 -16.25 -45.49
C ARG A 672 46.30 -16.71 -44.44
N HIS A 673 46.62 -17.99 -44.19
CA HIS A 673 45.97 -19.33 -44.26
C HIS A 673 47.00 -20.37 -43.74
N ARG A 674 46.54 -21.53 -43.19
CA ARG A 674 47.18 -22.89 -43.14
C ARG A 674 48.45 -23.13 -42.29
N ASP A 675 48.74 -24.30 -41.70
CA ASP A 675 48.03 -25.57 -41.45
C ASP A 675 48.85 -26.42 -40.44
N ASP A 676 48.13 -27.34 -39.78
CA ASP A 676 48.46 -28.76 -39.49
C ASP A 676 48.69 -29.31 -38.06
N ARG A 677 47.71 -30.15 -37.67
CA ARG A 677 47.69 -31.45 -36.94
C ARG A 677 48.21 -31.66 -35.50
N GLY A 678 47.27 -32.10 -34.66
CA GLY A 678 47.47 -33.04 -33.53
C GLY A 678 46.13 -33.54 -32.97
N ARG A 679 45.91 -34.86 -32.97
CA ARG A 679 44.64 -35.58 -32.70
C ARG A 679 44.33 -35.77 -31.20
N GLY A 680 43.04 -35.95 -30.86
CA GLY A 680 42.60 -36.69 -29.65
C GLY A 680 41.15 -36.39 -29.20
N GLN A 681 40.23 -37.34 -29.40
CA GLN A 681 38.81 -37.26 -29.03
C GLN A 681 38.48 -37.93 -27.68
N ALA A 682 37.51 -37.31 -26.96
CA ALA A 682 36.47 -37.88 -26.07
C ALA A 682 36.86 -38.48 -24.69
N PRO A 683 35.90 -38.74 -23.74
CA PRO A 683 34.48 -38.37 -23.63
C PRO A 683 34.03 -37.80 -22.25
N ARG A 684 32.75 -37.39 -22.21
CA ARG A 684 31.91 -37.05 -21.03
C ARG A 684 31.82 -38.19 -20.00
N ARG A 685 31.76 -37.85 -18.70
CA ARG A 685 31.35 -38.76 -17.60
C ARG A 685 30.11 -38.22 -16.86
N HIS A 686 29.06 -39.04 -16.86
CA HIS A 686 27.97 -39.09 -15.88
C HIS A 686 28.46 -39.68 -14.55
N LEU A 687 27.76 -39.38 -13.43
CA LEU A 687 27.64 -40.21 -12.20
C LEU A 687 26.56 -39.57 -11.25
N PRO A 688 25.94 -40.28 -10.30
CA PRO A 688 24.67 -41.01 -10.53
C PRO A 688 23.52 -40.71 -9.53
N ARG A 689 22.32 -41.23 -9.85
CA ARG A 689 21.19 -41.49 -8.93
C ARG A 689 21.44 -42.74 -8.06
N PRO A 690 20.76 -42.89 -6.91
CA PRO A 690 20.43 -44.19 -6.36
C PRO A 690 18.90 -44.44 -6.25
N LEU A 691 18.48 -45.61 -6.71
CA LEU A 691 17.26 -46.36 -6.33
C LEU A 691 17.74 -47.83 -6.29
N GLY A 692 17.38 -48.72 -5.38
CA GLY A 692 16.45 -48.69 -4.25
C GLY A 692 16.51 -50.06 -3.55
N GLY A 693 15.62 -50.30 -2.60
CA GLY A 693 15.44 -51.63 -1.99
C GLY A 693 14.19 -51.67 -1.12
N ARG A 694 13.24 -52.53 -1.48
CA ARG A 694 11.90 -52.71 -0.90
C ARG A 694 11.93 -53.58 0.36
N GLY A 695 10.89 -53.47 1.21
CA GLY A 695 10.40 -54.62 1.99
C GLY A 695 9.61 -54.31 3.27
N HIS A 696 8.27 -54.34 3.14
CA HIS A 696 7.24 -54.83 4.09
C HIS A 696 7.15 -54.35 5.56
N GLY A 697 5.94 -53.90 5.94
CA GLY A 697 5.18 -54.51 7.05
C GLY A 697 4.80 -53.64 8.27
N ALA A 698 3.49 -53.42 8.42
CA ALA A 698 2.72 -53.31 9.68
C ALA A 698 2.85 -52.08 10.62
N GLN A 699 1.70 -51.42 10.85
CA GLN A 699 1.30 -50.67 12.07
C GLN A 699 1.11 -51.63 13.28
N PRO A 700 0.74 -51.17 14.51
CA PRO A 700 0.94 -49.89 15.21
C PRO A 700 1.45 -50.08 16.68
N GLY A 701 1.77 -49.01 17.41
CA GLY A 701 1.61 -49.01 18.88
C GLY A 701 2.59 -48.19 19.71
N ALA A 702 2.02 -47.56 20.75
CA ALA A 702 2.59 -47.15 22.03
C ALA A 702 3.40 -45.83 22.12
N SER A 703 2.69 -44.80 22.60
CA SER A 703 2.98 -44.03 23.83
C SER A 703 4.42 -43.96 24.33
N ILE A 704 4.93 -42.74 24.56
CA ILE A 704 5.62 -42.36 25.79
C ILE A 704 5.36 -40.87 26.06
N SER A 705 5.03 -40.62 27.33
CA SER A 705 4.76 -39.37 27.99
C SER A 705 6.03 -38.63 28.41
N SER A 706 5.80 -37.36 28.80
CA SER A 706 6.38 -36.66 29.96
C SER A 706 7.80 -36.06 29.90
N THR A 707 7.79 -34.74 30.10
CA THR A 707 8.68 -33.91 30.96
C THR A 707 10.17 -33.83 30.63
N GLN A 708 10.59 -32.66 30.13
CA GLN A 708 11.26 -31.61 30.93
C GLN A 708 11.11 -30.25 30.26
#